data_AF-A0A699YQB4-F1
#
_entry.id   AF-A0A699YQB4-F1
#
_cell.length_a   1.000
_cell.length_b   1.000
_cell.length_c   1.000
_cell.angle_alpha   90.00
_cell.angle_beta   90.00
_cell.angle_gamma   90.00
#
_symmetry.space_group_name_H-M   'P 1'
#
loop_
_entity.id
_entity.type
_entity.pdbx_description
1 polymer ?
#
loop_
_entity_poly.entity_id
_entity_poly.type
_entity_poly.pdbx_seq_one_letter_code
_entity_poly.pdbx_strand_id
1 'polypeptide(L)'
;MHLYHLTLSRASGIQSAAYGNFSGPKAQEIAVSRGKMLELLRPNELGKMVTVLSTDVFGCIRAIAPFRITGAQTDYLIVGSDSGRIVVLQYDKDRNAWKKVHQETYGKSGCRRLVPGQYLTCDPKGRACMIAAIEKQKFVYVLNRDSAANLTISSPLEAHKSHNIVFSIVGMDCGFDNPIFATIELDYADADQDPTGEAASVAQKHLTFYELDLGLNHVVRKWSDPVDNGANLLMPVPGGADGPGGVLVCAENFIIYKNQDHEEVRAVIPRRNDLPGDRGVLIVSFAAHKKKAYSFFLVQSEYGDIYKVTLTTDGDTVREVKVKYFDTLPPCVSICVLKTGFLFAASETGNHALYQFIGTGDDEDVESSSAQLVQTEEGFQPVFFDPRPLKNLLLVDEMPSLMPITDMKVANLLNEEIPQIYAISGRGPRSSLAVLRPGLAVTELAVSPLPGNPTAVFTVKRAVGDEFDAYIVVFSIGEEVKETNDSGFLGTVPTLHTQLLADNSLLQALPAAAESVLLLYGGQAGAGDAGVDSSLFLQVALINGVLLRTEVDRVSGFASDQCPEGFVAVAKGSLRILSVENVGETFNQQVTRLRYTPRRLVIHPQHNMLMVAEADYGAIPLAEREDLKQQLQSGENGVLQGVEFDEEAAALEEQYGPPKGSPGQWAACLRVVDPATLSTAFVTELDNNEGVTCMGLAALSPSTKGPQETFLAVGTAQGLRYLPTDCEAAYIRVYRVLDSGRRLELLHKTQTEGGPVGAVAGYKGRLLASSGPVLRLYELGKKKLLRKCEYKKLPVNIMSLQVQGSRIIVGDSQESVHLMKYKKAENIFYIFADDTMPRFVTSILPLDFDTFAVGDKFGNLTVLRLPADISAQVEEDPTGGKLAASTGKLNGAPHKLQAITNFHIGDTITAMQRAALQPGGQEVIVYGTVMGAIGVLYPFSSKEDADFFTHLEMHLRQEHPPLAGRDHMAFRSAYIPVKDCVDGDLCSQYPS
;
A
#
# COMPACT_ATOMS: atom_id res chain seq x y z
N MET A 1 25.92 -17.72 1.48
CA MET A 1 25.33 -16.52 0.86
C MET A 1 24.85 -15.68 2.02
N HIS A 2 25.43 -14.50 2.24
CA HIS A 2 24.99 -13.58 3.28
C HIS A 2 24.31 -12.40 2.60
N LEU A 3 23.12 -12.05 3.06
CA LEU A 3 22.31 -10.96 2.49
C LEU A 3 22.26 -9.76 3.43
N TYR A 4 22.12 -8.57 2.86
CA TYR A 4 21.85 -7.32 3.54
C TYR A 4 20.50 -6.78 3.05
N HIS A 5 19.54 -6.69 3.95
CA HIS A 5 18.19 -6.22 3.66
C HIS A 5 18.12 -4.68 3.73
N LEU A 6 17.48 -4.04 2.75
CA LEU A 6 17.20 -2.60 2.77
C LEU A 6 15.83 -2.30 2.16
N THR A 7 15.15 -1.30 2.69
CA THR A 7 13.94 -0.72 2.11
C THR A 7 14.29 0.49 1.23
N LEU A 8 13.95 0.45 -0.07
CA LEU A 8 14.15 1.56 -1.01
C LEU A 8 12.97 2.53 -1.02
N SER A 9 11.76 2.00 -1.07
CA SER A 9 10.51 2.75 -0.90
C SER A 9 9.76 2.14 0.27
N ARG A 10 9.37 2.98 1.22
CA ARG A 10 8.69 2.55 2.44
C ARG A 10 7.27 2.11 2.14
N ALA A 11 6.65 1.38 3.07
CA ALA A 11 5.23 1.07 2.96
C ALA A 11 4.43 2.37 2.86
N SER A 12 3.50 2.44 1.92
CA SER A 12 2.66 3.61 1.67
C SER A 12 1.22 3.42 2.12
N GLY A 13 0.84 2.21 2.54
CA GLY A 13 -0.46 1.94 3.14
C GLY A 13 -0.57 2.41 4.59
N ILE A 14 -1.75 2.90 5.01
CA ILE A 14 -2.07 3.23 6.40
C ILE A 14 -3.01 2.15 6.95
N GLN A 15 -2.73 1.66 8.16
CA GLN A 15 -3.60 0.70 8.87
C GLN A 15 -4.42 1.37 9.98
N SER A 16 -3.94 2.48 10.54
CA SER A 16 -4.65 3.28 11.53
C SER A 16 -4.11 4.71 11.57
N ALA A 17 -4.98 5.69 11.81
CA ALA A 17 -4.58 7.09 11.99
C ALA A 17 -5.20 7.68 13.27
N ALA A 18 -4.44 8.51 13.96
CA ALA A 18 -4.85 9.17 15.19
C ALA A 18 -4.50 10.68 15.15
N TYR A 19 -5.53 11.52 15.20
CA TYR A 19 -5.37 12.97 15.32
C TYR A 19 -5.00 13.37 16.75
N GLY A 20 -4.00 14.25 16.89
CA GLY A 20 -3.58 14.79 18.19
C GLY A 20 -2.79 16.09 18.06
N ASN A 21 -2.57 16.73 19.19
CA ASN A 21 -1.69 17.88 19.36
C ASN A 21 -0.39 17.39 20.05
N PHE A 22 0.50 16.74 19.29
CA PHE A 22 1.66 16.03 19.82
C PHE A 22 2.86 16.96 20.08
N SER A 23 3.10 17.95 19.21
CA SER A 23 4.21 18.90 19.37
C SER A 23 3.88 20.17 20.17
N GLY A 24 2.61 20.42 20.46
CA GLY A 24 2.18 21.61 21.20
C GLY A 24 0.66 21.77 21.24
N PRO A 25 0.10 22.62 22.11
CA PRO A 25 -1.35 22.68 22.39
C PRO A 25 -2.29 23.02 21.23
N LYS A 26 -1.78 23.60 20.14
CA LYS A 26 -2.54 23.91 18.91
C LYS A 26 -2.00 23.18 17.68
N ALA A 27 -1.01 22.31 17.84
CA ALA A 27 -0.42 21.56 16.73
C ALA A 27 -1.47 20.64 16.13
N GLN A 28 -1.55 20.53 14.80
CA GLN A 28 -2.55 19.70 14.14
C GLN A 28 -1.85 18.58 13.39
N GLU A 29 -1.74 17.44 14.06
CA GLU A 29 -0.87 16.37 13.61
C GLU A 29 -1.62 15.06 13.64
N ILE A 30 -1.18 14.15 12.79
CA ILE A 30 -1.79 12.85 12.60
C ILE A 30 -0.69 11.81 12.75
N ALA A 31 -0.76 11.02 13.82
CA ALA A 31 0.07 9.84 13.96
C ALA A 31 -0.53 8.72 13.12
N VAL A 32 0.23 8.15 12.20
CA VAL A 32 -0.23 7.06 11.32
C VAL A 32 0.63 5.82 11.48
N SER A 33 -0.01 4.66 11.52
CA SER A 33 0.65 3.36 11.47
C SER A 33 0.64 2.83 10.05
N ARG A 34 1.81 2.43 9.54
CA ARG A 34 1.98 1.73 8.27
C ARG A 34 2.37 0.26 8.49
N GLY A 35 1.81 -0.35 9.54
CA GLY A 35 2.11 -1.70 9.98
C GLY A 35 3.38 -1.75 10.85
N LYS A 36 4.56 -1.71 10.22
CA LYS A 36 5.85 -1.78 10.93
C LYS A 36 6.54 -0.44 11.17
N MET A 37 5.88 0.65 10.81
CA MET A 37 6.39 2.01 10.86
C MET A 37 5.36 2.94 11.47
N LEU A 38 5.84 3.88 12.28
CA LEU A 38 5.05 4.95 12.87
C LEU A 38 5.49 6.28 12.25
N GLU A 39 4.55 7.01 11.67
CA GLU A 39 4.82 8.33 11.10
C GLU A 39 3.98 9.42 11.78
N LEU A 40 4.51 10.63 11.79
CA LEU A 40 3.82 11.84 12.21
C LEU A 40 3.63 12.73 10.98
N LEU A 41 2.38 12.95 10.60
CA LEU A 41 2.01 13.79 9.46
C LEU A 41 1.46 15.13 9.94
N ARG A 42 1.63 16.17 9.11
CA ARG A 42 1.07 17.50 9.35
C ARG A 42 0.79 18.20 8.00
N PRO A 43 -0.33 18.93 7.84
CA PRO A 43 -0.48 19.85 6.72
C PRO A 43 0.47 21.04 6.88
N ASN A 44 1.21 21.40 5.84
CA ASN A 44 2.03 22.60 5.80
C ASN A 44 1.17 23.86 5.58
N GLU A 45 1.80 25.03 5.47
CA GLU A 45 1.11 26.31 5.31
C GLU A 45 0.34 26.43 3.97
N LEU A 46 0.74 25.65 2.97
CA LEU A 46 0.08 25.55 1.66
C LEU A 46 -1.05 24.50 1.63
N GLY A 47 -1.32 23.83 2.75
CA GLY A 47 -2.31 22.75 2.81
C GLY A 47 -1.83 21.40 2.27
N LYS A 48 -0.56 21.25 1.90
CA LYS A 48 0.03 19.96 1.50
C LYS A 48 0.38 19.13 2.73
N MET A 49 0.05 17.84 2.72
CA MET A 49 0.42 16.91 3.76
C MET A 49 1.90 16.57 3.68
N VAL A 50 2.62 16.77 4.79
CA VAL A 50 4.05 16.45 4.88
C VAL A 50 4.31 15.46 6.01
N THR A 51 5.27 14.55 5.79
CA THR A 51 5.79 13.65 6.81
C THR A 51 6.83 14.38 7.64
N VAL A 52 6.54 14.58 8.93
CA VAL A 52 7.43 15.26 9.89
C VAL A 52 8.48 14.30 10.44
N LEU A 53 8.04 13.10 10.80
CA LEU A 53 8.86 12.04 11.36
C LEU A 53 8.37 10.69 10.83
N SER A 54 9.29 9.78 10.58
CA SER A 54 9.02 8.41 10.19
C SER A 54 10.01 7.50 10.90
N THR A 55 9.50 6.49 11.62
CA THR A 55 10.31 5.61 12.47
C THR A 55 9.89 4.16 12.32
N ASP A 56 10.83 3.29 11.93
CA ASP A 56 10.62 1.84 11.97
C ASP A 56 10.53 1.34 13.41
N VAL A 57 9.46 0.62 13.72
CA VAL A 57 9.21 0.10 15.06
C VAL A 57 9.59 -1.37 15.22
N PHE A 58 10.04 -2.03 14.14
CA PHE A 58 10.43 -3.44 14.05
C PHE A 58 9.47 -4.38 14.78
N GLY A 59 8.18 -4.20 14.51
CA GLY A 59 7.06 -4.94 15.08
C GLY A 59 5.80 -4.68 14.27
N CYS A 60 4.67 -5.22 14.69
CA CYS A 60 3.37 -4.96 14.07
C CYS A 60 2.54 -4.08 15.02
N ILE A 61 2.31 -2.82 14.65
CA ILE A 61 1.39 -1.92 15.35
C ILE A 61 -0.03 -2.36 15.00
N ARG A 62 -0.83 -2.66 16.03
CA ARG A 62 -2.20 -3.16 15.88
C ARG A 62 -3.25 -2.14 16.30
N ALA A 63 -2.90 -1.26 17.23
CA ALA A 63 -3.77 -0.16 17.65
C ALA A 63 -2.94 1.01 18.17
N ILE A 64 -3.39 2.22 17.88
CA ILE A 64 -2.85 3.47 18.42
C ILE A 64 -4.01 4.31 18.96
N ALA A 65 -3.79 5.01 20.07
CA ALA A 65 -4.75 5.97 20.60
C ALA A 65 -4.03 7.18 21.18
N PRO A 66 -4.47 8.41 20.86
CA PRO A 66 -3.98 9.60 21.53
C PRO A 66 -4.69 9.78 22.88
N PHE A 67 -4.00 10.33 23.87
CA PHE A 67 -4.66 10.78 25.10
C PHE A 67 -3.96 11.97 25.72
N ARG A 68 -4.73 12.74 26.51
CA ARG A 68 -4.23 13.90 27.24
C ARG A 68 -4.52 13.74 28.73
N ILE A 69 -3.49 13.78 29.55
CA ILE A 69 -3.66 13.89 30.99
C ILE A 69 -4.28 15.25 31.31
N THR A 70 -5.19 15.29 32.28
CA THR A 70 -5.80 16.53 32.77
C THR A 70 -4.73 17.58 33.12
N GLY A 71 -4.81 18.75 32.47
CA GLY A 71 -3.87 19.87 32.64
C GLY A 71 -2.60 19.82 31.77
N ALA A 72 -2.35 18.74 31.03
CA ALA A 72 -1.29 18.70 30.03
C ALA A 72 -1.65 19.55 28.80
N GLN A 73 -0.62 20.03 28.09
CA GLN A 73 -0.79 20.84 26.88
C GLN A 73 -0.64 20.02 25.59
N THR A 74 0.04 18.87 25.65
CA THR A 74 0.31 17.99 24.52
C THR A 74 -0.34 16.63 24.72
N ASP A 75 -0.63 15.95 23.61
CA ASP A 75 -1.12 14.58 23.62
C ASP A 75 0.06 13.59 23.67
N TYR A 76 -0.14 12.51 24.42
CA TYR A 76 0.67 11.30 24.35
C TYR A 76 0.07 10.36 23.32
N LEU A 77 0.88 9.45 22.77
CA LEU A 77 0.42 8.37 21.91
C LEU A 77 0.65 7.04 22.63
N ILE A 78 -0.42 6.29 22.87
CA ILE A 78 -0.32 4.91 23.37
C ILE A 78 -0.39 3.93 22.22
N VAL A 79 0.47 2.91 22.26
CA VAL A 79 0.68 1.95 21.17
C VAL A 79 0.49 0.52 21.69
N GLY A 80 -0.44 -0.20 21.08
CA GLY A 80 -0.62 -1.65 21.20
C GLY A 80 0.04 -2.34 19.99
N SER A 81 0.98 -3.24 20.26
CA SER A 81 1.76 -3.95 19.23
C SER A 81 1.76 -5.46 19.44
N ASP A 82 2.45 -6.18 18.56
CA ASP A 82 2.74 -7.61 18.72
C ASP A 82 3.81 -7.91 19.79
N SER A 83 4.26 -6.94 20.59
CA SER A 83 5.33 -7.16 21.55
C SER A 83 4.90 -7.89 22.83
N GLY A 84 3.60 -7.89 23.17
CA GLY A 84 3.13 -8.26 24.51
C GLY A 84 3.42 -7.19 25.57
N ARG A 85 3.71 -5.95 25.12
CA ARG A 85 3.97 -4.76 25.93
C ARG A 85 3.09 -3.61 25.45
N ILE A 86 2.72 -2.73 26.38
CA ILE A 86 2.04 -1.46 26.10
C ILE A 86 3.09 -0.36 26.17
N VAL A 87 3.12 0.50 25.16
CA VAL A 87 4.11 1.58 25.07
C VAL A 87 3.39 2.92 25.04
N VAL A 88 3.88 3.88 25.82
CA VAL A 88 3.45 5.28 25.71
C VAL A 88 4.59 6.12 25.17
N LEU A 89 4.28 6.92 24.16
CA LEU A 89 5.20 7.77 23.43
C LEU A 89 4.84 9.25 23.63
N GLN A 90 5.86 10.08 23.68
CA GLN A 90 5.76 11.53 23.62
C GLN A 90 6.62 12.02 22.45
N TYR A 91 6.09 12.90 21.61
CA TYR A 91 6.86 13.48 20.52
C TYR A 91 7.77 14.61 21.05
N ASP A 92 9.06 14.50 20.80
CA ASP A 92 10.05 15.53 21.09
C ASP A 92 10.34 16.33 19.82
N LYS A 93 9.80 17.55 19.74
CA LYS A 93 9.94 18.44 18.58
C LYS A 93 11.39 18.85 18.34
N ASP A 94 12.17 19.05 19.40
CA ASP A 94 13.54 19.57 19.29
C ASP A 94 14.50 18.51 18.75
N ARG A 95 14.26 17.24 19.13
CA ARG A 95 15.00 16.09 18.61
C ARG A 95 14.41 15.50 17.33
N ASN A 96 13.23 15.95 16.93
CA ASN A 96 12.39 15.33 15.91
C ASN A 96 12.30 13.80 16.09
N ALA A 97 11.92 13.34 17.29
CA ALA A 97 11.94 11.93 17.64
C ALA A 97 10.81 11.54 18.60
N TRP A 98 10.35 10.30 18.53
CA TRP A 98 9.47 9.73 19.55
C TRP A 98 10.28 9.33 20.78
N LYS A 99 9.97 9.95 21.92
CA LYS A 99 10.48 9.53 23.23
C LYS A 99 9.54 8.47 23.81
N LYS A 100 10.09 7.28 24.06
CA LYS A 100 9.42 6.24 24.83
C LYS A 100 9.36 6.65 26.31
N VAL A 101 8.20 7.08 26.79
CA VAL A 101 8.02 7.56 28.18
C VAL A 101 7.67 6.43 29.13
N HIS A 102 6.94 5.41 28.67
CA HIS A 102 6.61 4.20 29.44
C HIS A 102 6.59 2.97 28.55
N GLN A 103 6.91 1.82 29.15
CA GLN A 103 6.83 0.50 28.53
C GLN A 103 6.55 -0.56 29.59
N GLU A 104 5.34 -1.11 29.59
CA GLU A 104 4.91 -2.13 30.56
C GLU A 104 4.67 -3.47 29.87
N THR A 105 5.10 -4.56 30.51
CA THR A 105 4.99 -5.92 29.95
C THR A 105 3.82 -6.67 30.60
N TYR A 106 2.91 -7.18 29.77
CA TYR A 106 1.73 -7.93 30.25
C TYR A 106 1.58 -9.32 29.63
N GLY A 107 2.34 -9.63 28.57
CA GLY A 107 2.16 -10.88 27.84
C GLY A 107 3.34 -11.28 26.97
N LYS A 108 3.12 -12.34 26.18
CA LYS A 108 4.10 -12.86 25.21
C LYS A 108 3.97 -12.14 23.88
N SER A 109 5.06 -12.06 23.14
CA SER A 109 5.07 -11.49 21.79
C SER A 109 4.34 -12.35 20.74
N GLY A 110 3.99 -11.72 19.63
CA GLY A 110 3.21 -12.23 18.50
C GLY A 110 1.77 -11.73 18.48
N CYS A 111 1.15 -11.71 17.29
CA CYS A 111 -0.28 -11.42 17.10
C CYS A 111 -1.13 -12.61 17.59
N ARG A 112 -1.22 -12.79 18.91
CA ARG A 112 -1.93 -13.92 19.53
C ARG A 112 -3.41 -13.61 19.74
N ARG A 113 -4.21 -14.68 19.77
CA ARG A 113 -5.66 -14.65 20.06
C ARG A 113 -5.98 -14.12 21.46
N LEU A 114 -5.22 -14.58 22.47
CA LEU A 114 -5.48 -14.29 23.88
C LEU A 114 -4.63 -13.15 24.46
N VAL A 115 -3.54 -12.73 23.80
CA VAL A 115 -2.68 -11.67 24.36
C VAL A 115 -3.16 -10.31 23.87
N PRO A 116 -3.37 -9.33 24.77
CA PRO A 116 -3.84 -8.00 24.39
C PRO A 116 -2.92 -7.26 23.43
N GLY A 117 -3.51 -6.36 22.65
CA GLY A 117 -2.80 -5.55 21.66
C GLY A 117 -3.62 -5.27 20.40
N GLN A 118 -4.67 -6.06 20.13
CA GLN A 118 -5.55 -5.84 18.98
C GLN A 118 -6.44 -4.60 19.16
N TYR A 119 -6.94 -4.39 20.38
CA TYR A 119 -7.83 -3.29 20.69
C TYR A 119 -7.21 -2.42 21.78
N LEU A 120 -7.33 -1.10 21.61
CA LEU A 120 -6.80 -0.10 22.53
C LEU A 120 -7.73 1.12 22.56
N THR A 121 -8.04 1.61 23.75
CA THR A 121 -8.82 2.84 23.92
C THR A 121 -8.45 3.54 25.22
N CYS A 122 -8.72 4.84 25.29
CA CYS A 122 -8.41 5.69 26.44
C CYS A 122 -9.67 6.35 26.98
N ASP A 123 -9.73 6.54 28.30
CA ASP A 123 -10.69 7.44 28.93
C ASP A 123 -10.52 8.85 28.32
N PRO A 124 -11.60 9.52 27.87
CA PRO A 124 -11.51 10.83 27.23
C PRO A 124 -10.89 11.95 28.09
N LYS A 125 -10.80 11.78 29.42
CA LYS A 125 -10.08 12.70 30.32
C LYS A 125 -8.63 12.27 30.63
N GLY A 126 -8.17 11.19 30.01
CA GLY A 126 -6.81 10.67 30.10
C GLY A 126 -6.45 10.07 31.45
N ARG A 127 -7.43 9.54 32.20
CA ARG A 127 -7.24 8.97 33.54
C ARG A 127 -6.96 7.47 33.54
N ALA A 128 -7.35 6.78 32.47
CA ALA A 128 -7.14 5.35 32.32
C ALA A 128 -7.11 4.96 30.84
N CYS A 129 -6.56 3.79 30.54
CA CYS A 129 -6.68 3.17 29.23
C CYS A 129 -6.95 1.68 29.36
N MET A 130 -7.62 1.12 28.36
CA MET A 130 -7.93 -0.31 28.28
C MET A 130 -7.28 -0.89 27.02
N ILE A 131 -6.57 -2.01 27.20
CA ILE A 131 -6.00 -2.82 26.12
C ILE A 131 -6.60 -4.23 26.17
N ALA A 132 -7.04 -4.73 25.03
CA ALA A 132 -7.73 -6.02 24.95
C ALA A 132 -7.19 -6.92 23.83
N ALA A 133 -7.31 -8.22 24.07
CA ALA A 133 -7.11 -9.26 23.08
C ALA A 133 -8.40 -9.47 22.26
N ILE A 134 -8.32 -10.30 21.23
CA ILE A 134 -9.52 -10.73 20.48
C ILE A 134 -10.44 -11.56 21.38
N GLU A 135 -9.86 -12.32 22.30
CA GLU A 135 -10.62 -13.15 23.22
C GLU A 135 -10.05 -13.07 24.64
N LYS A 136 -10.96 -13.14 25.61
CA LYS A 136 -10.68 -13.34 27.04
C LYS A 136 -9.98 -12.20 27.76
N GLN A 137 -8.72 -11.91 27.42
CA GLN A 137 -7.89 -11.03 28.24
C GLN A 137 -8.13 -9.55 27.91
N LYS A 138 -8.28 -8.77 28.97
CA LYS A 138 -8.45 -7.33 28.99
C LYS A 138 -7.70 -6.79 30.20
N PHE A 139 -6.91 -5.73 29.99
CA PHE A 139 -6.20 -5.02 31.06
C PHE A 139 -6.58 -3.55 31.03
N VAL A 140 -6.74 -2.96 32.21
CA VAL A 140 -6.95 -1.53 32.40
C VAL A 140 -5.75 -0.98 33.18
N TYR A 141 -5.20 0.13 32.70
CA TYR A 141 -4.13 0.86 33.37
C TYR A 141 -4.64 2.23 33.81
N VAL A 142 -4.32 2.62 35.03
CA VAL A 142 -4.55 3.98 35.53
C VAL A 142 -3.39 4.86 35.08
N LEU A 143 -3.73 6.02 34.53
CA LEU A 143 -2.80 7.02 34.02
C LEU A 143 -2.83 8.22 34.96
N ASN A 144 -1.68 8.58 35.52
CA ASN A 144 -1.56 9.68 36.46
C ASN A 144 -0.31 10.51 36.19
N ARG A 145 -0.11 11.59 36.93
CA ARG A 145 1.11 12.39 36.91
C ARG A 145 1.74 12.48 38.29
N ASP A 146 3.07 12.44 38.33
CA ASP A 146 3.83 12.67 39.57
C ASP A 146 3.91 14.17 39.92
N SER A 147 4.59 14.50 41.02
CA SER A 147 4.80 15.89 41.46
C SER A 147 5.68 16.72 40.51
N ALA A 148 6.45 16.07 39.63
CA ALA A 148 7.24 16.69 38.58
C ALA A 148 6.50 16.75 37.23
N ALA A 149 5.20 16.44 37.21
CA ALA A 149 4.35 16.38 36.03
C ALA A 149 4.75 15.33 34.98
N ASN A 150 5.56 14.34 35.35
CA ASN A 150 5.81 13.18 34.49
C ASN A 150 4.61 12.24 34.52
N LEU A 151 4.27 11.67 33.37
CA LEU A 151 3.29 10.58 33.29
C LEU A 151 3.77 9.40 34.15
N THR A 152 2.84 8.76 34.85
CA THR A 152 3.02 7.50 35.57
C THR A 152 1.89 6.54 35.19
N ILE A 153 2.21 5.26 35.05
CA ILE A 153 1.26 4.19 34.74
C ILE A 153 1.17 3.22 35.93
N SER A 154 -0.04 2.77 36.28
CA SER A 154 -0.24 1.79 37.36
C SER A 154 0.11 0.36 36.92
N SER A 155 0.11 -0.57 37.88
CA SER A 155 -0.02 -2.00 37.55
C SER A 155 -1.34 -2.28 36.81
N PRO A 156 -1.38 -3.29 35.92
CA PRO A 156 -2.59 -3.63 35.18
C PRO A 156 -3.67 -4.19 36.10
N LEU A 157 -4.91 -3.75 35.89
CA LEU A 157 -6.11 -4.31 36.48
C LEU A 157 -6.77 -5.25 35.48
N GLU A 158 -7.11 -6.45 35.93
CA GLU A 158 -7.66 -7.50 35.06
C GLU A 158 -9.18 -7.38 34.91
N ALA A 159 -9.66 -7.50 33.66
CA ALA A 159 -11.09 -7.58 33.33
C ALA A 159 -11.37 -8.82 32.45
N HIS A 160 -10.80 -9.96 32.82
CA HIS A 160 -10.83 -11.17 32.00
C HIS A 160 -12.20 -11.86 31.99
N LYS A 161 -12.61 -12.39 30.84
CA LYS A 161 -13.83 -13.21 30.70
C LYS A 161 -13.62 -14.34 29.69
N SER A 162 -13.55 -15.59 30.17
CA SER A 162 -13.33 -16.77 29.32
C SER A 162 -14.45 -16.97 28.30
N HIS A 163 -14.14 -17.62 27.17
CA HIS A 163 -15.07 -17.96 26.08
C HIS A 163 -15.80 -16.77 25.47
N ASN A 164 -15.15 -15.59 25.45
CA ASN A 164 -15.79 -14.36 25.02
C ASN A 164 -14.92 -13.63 23.99
N ILE A 165 -15.48 -13.42 22.81
CA ILE A 165 -14.87 -12.74 21.66
C ILE A 165 -15.25 -11.26 21.71
N VAL A 166 -14.25 -10.39 21.61
CA VAL A 166 -14.40 -8.94 21.55
C VAL A 166 -14.40 -8.49 20.10
N PHE A 167 -15.36 -7.64 19.70
CA PHE A 167 -15.47 -7.08 18.35
C PHE A 167 -15.04 -5.62 18.28
N SER A 168 -15.36 -4.82 19.30
CA SER A 168 -15.04 -3.40 19.38
C SER A 168 -14.93 -2.98 20.85
N ILE A 169 -14.09 -1.98 21.14
CA ILE A 169 -13.97 -1.37 22.47
C ILE A 169 -13.94 0.15 22.35
N VAL A 170 -14.45 0.86 23.36
CA VAL A 170 -14.34 2.32 23.44
C VAL A 170 -14.36 2.80 24.90
N GLY A 171 -13.54 3.81 25.23
CA GLY A 171 -13.65 4.56 26.48
C GLY A 171 -14.81 5.56 26.42
N MET A 172 -15.78 5.43 27.31
CA MET A 172 -16.94 6.33 27.39
C MET A 172 -16.55 7.66 28.02
N ASP A 173 -17.14 8.77 27.56
CA ASP A 173 -16.95 10.07 28.21
C ASP A 173 -17.92 10.19 29.40
N CYS A 174 -17.47 9.75 30.58
CA CYS A 174 -18.25 9.84 31.82
C CYS A 174 -17.97 11.14 32.60
N GLY A 175 -17.47 12.19 31.94
CA GLY A 175 -17.04 13.40 32.65
C GLY A 175 -15.90 13.09 33.63
N PHE A 176 -16.11 13.34 34.92
CA PHE A 176 -15.16 13.03 35.98
C PHE A 176 -15.60 11.87 36.89
N ASP A 177 -16.71 11.20 36.57
CA ASP A 177 -17.11 9.97 37.24
C ASP A 177 -16.13 8.83 36.91
N ASN A 178 -16.29 7.68 37.58
CA ASN A 178 -15.45 6.51 37.34
C ASN A 178 -15.38 6.17 35.83
N PRO A 179 -14.16 5.97 35.26
CA PRO A 179 -14.03 5.63 33.85
C PRO A 179 -14.78 4.34 33.49
N ILE A 180 -15.51 4.36 32.39
CA ILE A 180 -16.22 3.18 31.86
C ILE A 180 -15.68 2.86 30.46
N PHE A 181 -15.46 1.58 30.21
CA PHE A 181 -15.10 1.04 28.91
C PHE A 181 -16.23 0.15 28.38
N ALA A 182 -16.75 0.49 27.21
CA ALA A 182 -17.79 -0.28 26.54
C ALA A 182 -17.17 -1.25 25.52
N THR A 183 -17.71 -2.45 25.43
CA THR A 183 -17.24 -3.49 24.52
C THR A 183 -18.39 -4.24 23.85
N ILE A 184 -18.25 -4.58 22.57
CA ILE A 184 -19.12 -5.57 21.89
C ILE A 184 -18.51 -6.94 22.08
N GLU A 185 -19.28 -7.86 22.65
CA GLU A 185 -18.83 -9.18 23.10
C GLU A 185 -19.76 -10.30 22.67
N LEU A 186 -19.23 -11.49 22.39
CA LEU A 186 -20.02 -12.70 22.11
C LEU A 186 -19.46 -13.86 22.93
N ASP A 187 -20.30 -14.43 23.80
CA ASP A 187 -19.97 -15.66 24.53
C ASP A 187 -20.26 -16.87 23.63
N TYR A 188 -19.27 -17.76 23.48
CA TYR A 188 -19.39 -18.96 22.64
C TYR A 188 -19.29 -20.26 23.44
N ALA A 189 -19.35 -20.21 24.78
CA ALA A 189 -19.20 -21.39 25.64
C ALA A 189 -20.22 -22.49 25.35
N ASP A 190 -21.48 -22.12 25.07
CA ASP A 190 -22.54 -23.08 24.76
C ASP A 190 -22.41 -23.63 23.32
N ALA A 191 -21.98 -22.80 22.37
CA ALA A 191 -21.75 -23.20 20.99
C ALA A 191 -20.65 -24.28 20.86
N ASP A 192 -19.61 -24.22 21.69
CA ASP A 192 -18.55 -25.24 21.73
C ASP A 192 -19.04 -26.60 22.27
N GLN A 193 -20.14 -26.61 23.03
CA GLN A 193 -20.69 -27.81 23.67
C GLN A 193 -21.86 -28.42 22.88
N ASP A 194 -22.37 -27.72 21.87
CA ASP A 194 -23.53 -28.13 21.09
C ASP A 194 -23.13 -28.65 19.68
N PRO A 195 -23.09 -29.98 19.47
CA PRO A 195 -22.77 -30.55 18.17
C PRO A 195 -23.88 -30.34 17.11
N THR A 196 -25.09 -29.88 17.51
CA THR A 196 -26.18 -29.61 16.57
C THR A 196 -26.01 -28.28 15.83
N GLY A 197 -25.26 -27.34 16.42
CA GLY A 197 -25.07 -25.99 15.90
C GLY A 197 -26.22 -25.02 16.20
N GLU A 198 -27.24 -25.44 16.94
CA GLU A 198 -28.38 -24.60 17.33
C GLU A 198 -27.91 -23.45 18.25
N ALA A 199 -27.08 -23.75 19.26
CA ALA A 199 -26.53 -22.75 20.18
C ALA A 199 -25.69 -21.69 19.44
N ALA A 200 -24.94 -22.09 18.41
CA ALA A 200 -24.20 -21.14 17.57
C ALA A 200 -25.13 -20.24 16.75
N SER A 201 -26.25 -20.79 16.26
CA SER A 201 -27.22 -20.05 15.44
C SER A 201 -28.01 -19.00 16.23
N VAL A 202 -28.26 -19.23 17.51
CA VAL A 202 -28.99 -18.31 18.41
C VAL A 202 -28.06 -17.47 19.30
N ALA A 203 -26.75 -17.60 19.15
CA ALA A 203 -25.78 -16.84 19.93
C ALA A 203 -25.94 -15.33 19.67
N GLN A 204 -25.97 -14.55 20.75
CA GLN A 204 -26.28 -13.12 20.69
C GLN A 204 -25.12 -12.28 21.18
N LYS A 205 -24.73 -11.27 20.40
CA LYS A 205 -23.78 -10.24 20.83
C LYS A 205 -24.36 -9.41 21.98
N HIS A 206 -23.48 -8.97 22.86
CA HIS A 206 -23.81 -8.13 24.02
C HIS A 206 -22.94 -6.87 24.01
N LEU A 207 -23.53 -5.73 24.37
CA LEU A 207 -22.82 -4.53 24.75
C LEU A 207 -22.56 -4.59 26.25
N THR A 208 -21.30 -4.64 26.65
CA THR A 208 -20.89 -4.76 28.05
C THR A 208 -20.10 -3.53 28.50
N PHE A 209 -20.43 -2.98 29.66
CA PHE A 209 -19.73 -1.88 30.31
C PHE A 209 -18.86 -2.38 31.46
N TYR A 210 -17.57 -2.06 31.39
CA TYR A 210 -16.59 -2.30 32.44
C TYR A 210 -16.26 -0.97 33.13
N GLU A 211 -16.59 -0.86 34.41
CA GLU A 211 -16.30 0.32 35.22
C GLU A 211 -15.01 0.13 36.00
N LEU A 212 -14.13 1.13 35.93
CA LEU A 212 -12.95 1.24 36.77
C LEU A 212 -13.31 2.07 38.01
N ASP A 213 -13.43 1.41 39.15
CA ASP A 213 -13.57 2.11 40.43
C ASP A 213 -12.19 2.61 40.89
N LEU A 214 -11.97 3.92 40.77
CA LEU A 214 -10.70 4.54 41.15
C LEU A 214 -10.43 4.51 42.66
N GLY A 215 -11.48 4.45 43.49
CA GLY A 215 -11.36 4.39 44.95
C GLY A 215 -11.01 2.99 45.45
N LEU A 216 -11.68 1.97 44.89
CA LEU A 216 -11.44 0.56 45.22
C LEU A 216 -10.32 -0.08 44.39
N ASN A 217 -9.83 0.61 43.35
CA ASN A 217 -8.77 0.18 42.45
C ASN A 217 -9.00 -1.21 41.84
N HIS A 218 -10.21 -1.45 41.32
CA HIS A 218 -10.56 -2.68 40.61
C HIS A 218 -11.52 -2.38 39.44
N VAL A 219 -11.60 -3.32 38.50
CA VAL A 219 -12.52 -3.23 37.36
C VAL A 219 -13.66 -4.22 37.56
N VAL A 220 -14.89 -3.76 37.35
CA VAL A 220 -16.11 -4.54 37.50
C VAL A 220 -16.92 -4.49 36.20
N ARG A 221 -17.45 -5.63 35.79
CA ARG A 221 -18.45 -5.71 34.71
C ARG A 221 -19.77 -5.18 35.26
N LYS A 222 -20.03 -3.89 35.04
CA LYS A 222 -21.12 -3.14 35.65
C LYS A 222 -22.48 -3.45 35.01
N TRP A 223 -22.52 -3.48 33.69
CA TRP A 223 -23.76 -3.58 32.92
C TRP A 223 -23.51 -4.38 31.63
N SER A 224 -24.53 -5.09 31.16
CA SER A 224 -24.46 -5.87 29.92
C SER A 224 -25.84 -6.16 29.37
N ASP A 225 -26.09 -5.75 28.13
CA ASP A 225 -27.35 -6.01 27.44
C ASP A 225 -27.13 -6.59 26.02
N PRO A 226 -28.06 -7.40 25.50
CA PRO A 226 -28.02 -7.85 24.12
C PRO A 226 -27.99 -6.69 23.10
N VAL A 227 -27.28 -6.88 22.01
CA VAL A 227 -27.24 -5.98 20.84
C VAL A 227 -27.31 -6.76 19.54
N ASP A 228 -27.61 -6.08 18.44
CA ASP A 228 -27.69 -6.67 17.11
C ASP A 228 -26.43 -7.47 16.73
N ASN A 229 -26.61 -8.63 16.08
CA ASN A 229 -25.49 -9.49 15.70
C ASN A 229 -24.64 -8.91 14.54
N GLY A 230 -25.17 -7.95 13.79
CA GLY A 230 -24.46 -7.11 12.83
C GLY A 230 -23.61 -6.02 13.49
N ALA A 231 -23.67 -5.83 14.81
CA ALA A 231 -22.90 -4.79 15.51
C ALA A 231 -21.38 -5.00 15.33
N ASN A 232 -20.68 -3.97 14.85
CA ASN A 232 -19.27 -4.05 14.47
C ASN A 232 -18.39 -2.91 15.03
N LEU A 233 -18.96 -1.74 15.34
CA LEU A 233 -18.20 -0.56 15.77
C LEU A 233 -18.91 0.20 16.88
N LEU A 234 -18.15 0.72 17.85
CA LEU A 234 -18.63 1.60 18.91
C LEU A 234 -18.06 3.01 18.77
N MET A 235 -18.88 4.02 19.06
CA MET A 235 -18.47 5.43 19.12
C MET A 235 -18.84 6.02 20.48
N PRO A 236 -17.93 6.75 21.14
CA PRO A 236 -18.22 7.33 22.44
C PRO A 236 -19.03 8.61 22.25
N VAL A 237 -20.16 8.71 22.94
CA VAL A 237 -20.95 9.95 22.95
C VAL A 237 -20.38 10.88 24.04
N PRO A 238 -20.13 12.17 23.74
CA PRO A 238 -19.70 13.14 24.76
C PRO A 238 -20.64 13.14 25.96
N GLY A 239 -20.08 13.15 27.16
CA GLY A 239 -20.83 13.09 28.41
C GLY A 239 -20.38 14.10 29.45
N GLY A 240 -21.03 14.07 30.61
CA GLY A 240 -20.86 15.07 31.66
C GLY A 240 -21.38 16.44 31.21
N ALA A 241 -20.58 17.50 31.35
CA ALA A 241 -21.00 18.84 30.94
C ALA A 241 -21.15 19.03 29.42
N ASP A 242 -20.73 18.05 28.63
CA ASP A 242 -20.61 18.16 27.18
C ASP A 242 -21.68 17.36 26.40
N GLY A 243 -22.53 16.59 27.09
CA GLY A 243 -23.56 15.78 26.46
C GLY A 243 -24.12 14.65 27.36
N PRO A 244 -24.99 13.79 26.81
CA PRO A 244 -25.72 12.76 27.56
C PRO A 244 -24.88 11.53 27.95
N GLY A 245 -23.64 11.41 27.46
CA GLY A 245 -22.83 10.20 27.60
C GLY A 245 -23.42 9.02 26.80
N GLY A 246 -23.03 7.79 27.14
CA GLY A 246 -23.45 6.60 26.40
C GLY A 246 -22.59 6.29 25.18
N VAL A 247 -23.08 5.39 24.32
CA VAL A 247 -22.39 4.99 23.09
C VAL A 247 -23.36 4.92 21.90
N LEU A 248 -22.82 5.15 20.71
CA LEU A 248 -23.46 4.74 19.47
C LEU A 248 -22.89 3.40 19.03
N VAL A 249 -23.78 2.44 18.81
CA VAL A 249 -23.50 1.10 18.29
C VAL A 249 -23.83 1.12 16.80
N CYS A 250 -22.81 0.95 15.95
CA CYS A 250 -23.01 0.71 14.53
C CYS A 250 -23.29 -0.77 14.32
N ALA A 251 -24.39 -1.08 13.65
CA ALA A 251 -24.79 -2.42 13.23
C ALA A 251 -25.16 -2.41 11.74
N GLU A 252 -25.34 -3.59 11.16
CA GLU A 252 -25.75 -3.72 9.77
C GLU A 252 -27.07 -2.97 9.54
N ASN A 253 -27.05 -1.95 8.67
CA ASN A 253 -28.15 -1.05 8.33
C ASN A 253 -28.61 -0.07 9.42
N PHE A 254 -28.02 -0.08 10.63
CA PHE A 254 -28.48 0.75 11.74
C PHE A 254 -27.37 1.49 12.48
N ILE A 255 -27.71 2.68 12.98
CA ILE A 255 -26.95 3.36 14.04
C ILE A 255 -27.86 3.46 15.27
N ILE A 256 -27.37 2.93 16.39
CA ILE A 256 -28.17 2.69 17.58
C ILE A 256 -27.53 3.40 18.77
N TYR A 257 -28.21 4.36 19.38
CA TYR A 257 -27.81 4.92 20.67
C TYR A 257 -28.23 3.97 21.80
N LYS A 258 -27.26 3.66 22.68
CA LYS A 258 -27.49 2.80 23.85
C LYS A 258 -26.71 3.32 25.05
N ASN A 259 -27.38 3.36 26.21
CA ASN A 259 -26.79 3.70 27.49
C ASN A 259 -27.48 2.91 28.61
N GLN A 260 -26.85 2.82 29.78
CA GLN A 260 -27.45 2.21 30.97
C GLN A 260 -28.71 2.99 31.36
N ASP A 261 -29.78 2.27 31.68
CA ASP A 261 -31.08 2.82 32.10
C ASP A 261 -31.73 3.79 31.08
N HIS A 262 -31.36 3.69 29.80
CA HIS A 262 -31.93 4.48 28.71
C HIS A 262 -32.51 3.56 27.63
N GLU A 263 -33.69 3.90 27.12
CA GLU A 263 -34.31 3.15 26.01
C GLU A 263 -33.48 3.23 24.74
N GLU A 264 -33.51 2.18 23.94
CA GLU A 264 -32.75 2.15 22.70
C GLU A 264 -33.35 3.10 21.66
N VAL A 265 -32.51 3.96 21.06
CA VAL A 265 -32.92 4.87 19.98
C VAL A 265 -32.12 4.51 18.73
N ARG A 266 -32.79 4.06 17.68
CA ARG A 266 -32.14 3.59 16.44
C ARG A 266 -32.58 4.38 15.22
N ALA A 267 -31.67 4.60 14.29
CA ALA A 267 -31.92 5.16 12.97
C ALA A 267 -31.40 4.21 11.87
N VAL A 268 -32.05 4.19 10.71
CA VAL A 268 -31.56 3.42 9.55
C VAL A 268 -30.46 4.20 8.85
N ILE A 269 -29.47 3.49 8.31
CA ILE A 269 -28.45 4.08 7.45
C ILE A 269 -29.05 4.26 6.05
N PRO A 270 -29.09 5.48 5.47
CA PRO A 270 -29.54 5.65 4.09
C PRO A 270 -28.67 4.82 3.13
N ARG A 271 -29.29 4.07 2.21
CA ARG A 271 -28.61 3.20 1.25
C ARG A 271 -28.67 3.78 -0.17
N ARG A 272 -27.73 3.42 -1.03
CA ARG A 272 -27.79 3.82 -2.44
C ARG A 272 -28.91 3.08 -3.18
N ASN A 273 -29.50 3.71 -4.19
CA ASN A 273 -30.53 3.08 -5.05
C ASN A 273 -29.99 1.89 -5.86
N ASP A 274 -28.71 1.93 -6.25
CA ASP A 274 -28.06 0.92 -7.09
C ASP A 274 -27.55 -0.31 -6.32
N LEU A 275 -27.59 -0.29 -4.98
CA LEU A 275 -27.15 -1.40 -4.16
C LEU A 275 -28.19 -2.55 -4.17
N PRO A 276 -27.78 -3.79 -4.51
CA PRO A 276 -28.64 -4.97 -4.44
C PRO A 276 -29.33 -5.14 -3.08
N GLY A 277 -30.61 -5.55 -3.08
CA GLY A 277 -31.44 -5.67 -1.87
C GLY A 277 -30.88 -6.61 -0.80
N ASP A 278 -30.12 -7.62 -1.21
CA ASP A 278 -29.45 -8.62 -0.37
C ASP A 278 -28.14 -8.13 0.27
N ARG A 279 -27.68 -6.92 -0.07
CA ARG A 279 -26.52 -6.28 0.56
C ARG A 279 -26.95 -5.29 1.64
N GLY A 280 -26.45 -5.51 2.85
CA GLY A 280 -26.52 -4.52 3.94
C GLY A 280 -25.46 -3.42 3.83
N VAL A 281 -25.51 -2.48 4.77
CA VAL A 281 -24.56 -1.37 4.91
C VAL A 281 -23.93 -1.40 6.29
N LEU A 282 -22.60 -1.51 6.36
CA LEU A 282 -21.82 -1.39 7.60
C LEU A 282 -21.05 -0.07 7.65
N ILE A 283 -20.89 0.46 8.86
CA ILE A 283 -19.99 1.59 9.13
C ILE A 283 -18.59 1.05 9.44
N VAL A 284 -17.56 1.57 8.77
CA VAL A 284 -16.18 1.08 8.86
C VAL A 284 -15.22 2.04 9.56
N SER A 285 -15.52 3.34 9.56
CA SER A 285 -14.71 4.36 10.23
C SER A 285 -15.57 5.52 10.71
N PHE A 286 -15.06 6.28 11.69
CA PHE A 286 -15.72 7.47 12.19
C PHE A 286 -14.72 8.52 12.68
N ALA A 287 -15.20 9.76 12.76
CA ALA A 287 -14.57 10.85 13.48
C ALA A 287 -15.61 11.58 14.30
N ALA A 288 -15.33 11.80 15.59
CA ALA A 288 -16.14 12.63 16.45
C ALA A 288 -15.60 14.06 16.44
N HIS A 289 -16.45 15.05 16.16
CA HIS A 289 -16.11 16.45 16.28
C HIS A 289 -16.95 17.13 17.37
N LYS A 290 -16.25 17.66 18.37
CA LYS A 290 -16.85 18.30 19.54
C LYS A 290 -16.77 19.82 19.42
N LYS A 291 -17.92 20.49 19.38
CA LYS A 291 -18.04 21.94 19.62
C LYS A 291 -18.77 22.17 20.95
N LYS A 292 -18.56 23.35 21.55
CA LYS A 292 -19.14 23.69 22.87
C LYS A 292 -20.68 23.67 22.90
N ALA A 293 -21.34 23.84 21.76
CA ALA A 293 -22.80 23.95 21.67
C ALA A 293 -23.49 22.69 21.10
N TYR A 294 -22.77 21.90 20.31
CA TYR A 294 -23.27 20.66 19.71
C TYR A 294 -22.09 19.77 19.32
N SER A 295 -22.32 18.46 19.32
CA SER A 295 -21.37 17.49 18.81
C SER A 295 -21.99 16.76 17.63
N PHE A 296 -21.18 16.40 16.65
CA PHE A 296 -21.61 15.55 15.55
C PHE A 296 -20.53 14.51 15.24
N PHE A 297 -20.95 13.45 14.60
CA PHE A 297 -20.07 12.39 14.13
C PHE A 297 -20.11 12.37 12.62
N LEU A 298 -18.96 12.24 12.00
CA LEU A 298 -18.87 11.79 10.61
C LEU A 298 -18.58 10.30 10.66
N VAL A 299 -19.42 9.51 10.01
CA VAL A 299 -19.28 8.06 9.92
C VAL A 299 -19.20 7.67 8.46
N GLN A 300 -18.38 6.69 8.12
CA GLN A 300 -18.22 6.23 6.74
C GLN A 300 -18.71 4.79 6.59
N SER A 301 -19.50 4.51 5.56
CA SER A 301 -19.87 3.15 5.19
C SER A 301 -18.73 2.41 4.47
N GLU A 302 -18.85 1.08 4.34
CA GLU A 302 -17.96 0.24 3.51
C GLU A 302 -17.98 0.59 2.02
N TYR A 303 -18.97 1.37 1.57
CA TYR A 303 -19.07 1.89 0.20
C TYR A 303 -18.45 3.28 0.03
N GLY A 304 -17.96 3.88 1.11
CA GLY A 304 -17.31 5.19 1.10
C GLY A 304 -18.23 6.37 1.42
N ASP A 305 -19.52 6.12 1.64
CA ASP A 305 -20.50 7.16 1.92
C ASP A 305 -20.32 7.70 3.33
N ILE A 306 -20.15 9.01 3.46
CA ILE A 306 -20.05 9.72 4.72
C ILE A 306 -21.43 10.20 5.12
N TYR A 307 -21.78 9.94 6.37
CA TYR A 307 -22.99 10.44 7.00
C TYR A 307 -22.62 11.33 8.19
N LYS A 308 -23.36 12.42 8.33
CA LYS A 308 -23.38 13.24 9.53
C LYS A 308 -24.42 12.68 10.49
N VAL A 309 -23.97 12.21 11.65
CA VAL A 309 -24.84 11.72 12.73
C VAL A 309 -24.95 12.79 13.81
N THR A 310 -26.19 13.12 14.17
CA THR A 310 -26.51 14.09 15.23
C THR A 310 -27.52 13.49 16.21
N LEU A 311 -27.45 13.96 17.45
CA LEU A 311 -28.32 13.54 18.54
C LEU A 311 -29.17 14.73 18.99
N THR A 312 -30.48 14.54 19.07
CA THR A 312 -31.37 15.49 19.73
C THR A 312 -31.55 15.03 21.17
N THR A 313 -31.27 15.90 22.13
CA THR A 313 -31.30 15.60 23.56
C THR A 313 -32.30 16.49 24.30
N ASP A 314 -32.90 15.95 25.36
CA ASP A 314 -33.76 16.63 26.32
C ASP A 314 -33.17 16.39 27.72
N GLY A 315 -32.35 17.34 28.18
CA GLY A 315 -31.41 17.10 29.29
C GLY A 315 -30.42 15.99 28.93
N ASP A 316 -30.32 14.98 29.81
CA ASP A 316 -29.45 13.81 29.62
C ASP A 316 -30.12 12.67 28.81
N THR A 317 -31.39 12.85 28.42
CA THR A 317 -32.14 11.85 27.64
C THR A 317 -31.96 12.12 26.15
N VAL A 318 -31.51 11.12 25.40
CA VAL A 318 -31.47 11.17 23.93
C VAL A 318 -32.86 10.85 23.39
N ARG A 319 -33.44 11.77 22.61
CA ARG A 319 -34.78 11.61 22.01
C ARG A 319 -34.71 11.11 20.57
N GLU A 320 -33.66 11.50 19.85
CA GLU A 320 -33.59 11.26 18.42
C GLU A 320 -32.15 11.05 17.96
N VAL A 321 -31.96 10.08 17.09
CA VAL A 321 -30.75 9.88 16.30
C VAL A 321 -31.09 10.23 14.85
N LYS A 322 -30.30 11.13 14.26
CA LYS A 322 -30.41 11.49 12.83
C LYS A 322 -29.16 11.07 12.08
N VAL A 323 -29.36 10.47 10.91
CA VAL A 323 -28.29 10.03 10.00
C VAL A 323 -28.53 10.68 8.65
N LYS A 324 -27.69 11.66 8.32
CA LYS A 324 -27.85 12.46 7.10
C LYS A 324 -26.68 12.26 6.16
N TYR A 325 -26.95 12.07 4.87
CA TYR A 325 -25.89 11.96 3.86
C TYR A 325 -25.07 13.25 3.79
N PHE A 326 -23.74 13.11 3.79
CA PHE A 326 -22.81 14.24 3.85
C PHE A 326 -22.03 14.39 2.55
N ASP A 327 -21.24 13.40 2.16
CA ASP A 327 -20.50 13.30 0.90
C ASP A 327 -20.03 11.85 0.71
N THR A 328 -19.44 11.51 -0.43
CA THR A 328 -18.84 10.19 -0.66
C THR A 328 -17.35 10.32 -0.93
N LEU A 329 -16.53 9.57 -0.20
CA LEU A 329 -15.07 9.47 -0.35
C LEU A 329 -14.67 8.00 -0.59
N PRO A 330 -13.45 7.72 -1.09
CA PRO A 330 -12.94 6.35 -1.07
C PRO A 330 -13.00 5.73 0.35
N PRO A 331 -13.31 4.42 0.49
CA PRO A 331 -13.34 3.77 1.79
C PRO A 331 -12.04 3.95 2.58
N CYS A 332 -12.15 4.32 3.86
CA CYS A 332 -11.02 4.64 4.72
C CYS A 332 -10.93 3.71 5.93
N VAL A 333 -9.70 3.33 6.29
CA VAL A 333 -9.43 2.66 7.58
C VAL A 333 -9.57 3.63 8.76
N SER A 334 -9.40 4.93 8.51
CA SER A 334 -9.53 5.98 9.52
C SER A 334 -9.81 7.32 8.83
N ILE A 335 -10.71 8.11 9.42
CA ILE A 335 -10.93 9.50 9.07
C ILE A 335 -10.58 10.38 10.28
N CYS A 336 -9.92 11.50 10.04
CA CYS A 336 -9.46 12.41 11.09
C CYS A 336 -9.95 13.83 10.81
N VAL A 337 -10.83 14.36 11.67
CA VAL A 337 -11.33 15.74 11.55
C VAL A 337 -10.45 16.68 12.36
N LEU A 338 -9.80 17.59 11.65
CA LEU A 338 -8.88 18.58 12.19
C LEU A 338 -9.62 19.85 12.62
N LYS A 339 -9.12 20.52 13.67
CA LYS A 339 -9.73 21.75 14.21
C LYS A 339 -9.64 22.95 13.27
N THR A 340 -8.74 22.94 12.29
CA THR A 340 -8.64 23.99 11.23
C THR A 340 -9.64 23.83 10.10
N GLY A 341 -10.55 22.85 10.17
CA GLY A 341 -11.53 22.63 9.09
C GLY A 341 -10.98 21.78 7.95
N PHE A 342 -10.13 20.80 8.27
CA PHE A 342 -9.73 19.75 7.32
C PHE A 342 -10.21 18.37 7.78
N LEU A 343 -10.37 17.47 6.82
CA LEU A 343 -10.60 16.05 7.02
C LEU A 343 -9.48 15.29 6.32
N PHE A 344 -8.71 14.53 7.08
CA PHE A 344 -7.75 13.58 6.51
C PHE A 344 -8.41 12.21 6.37
N ALA A 345 -8.33 11.66 5.16
CA ALA A 345 -8.91 10.40 4.75
C ALA A 345 -7.80 9.38 4.49
N ALA A 346 -7.57 8.47 5.44
CA ALA A 346 -6.64 7.37 5.28
C ALA A 346 -7.34 6.20 4.55
N SER A 347 -7.35 6.25 3.22
CA SER A 347 -7.95 5.20 2.38
C SER A 347 -7.39 3.81 2.67
N GLU A 348 -8.23 2.77 2.61
CA GLU A 348 -7.81 1.37 2.84
C GLU A 348 -6.84 0.84 1.77
N THR A 349 -6.94 1.41 0.57
CA THR A 349 -6.14 1.08 -0.62
C THR A 349 -5.98 2.35 -1.44
N GLY A 350 -4.95 2.39 -2.30
CA GLY A 350 -4.62 3.56 -3.10
C GLY A 350 -4.22 4.77 -2.25
N ASN A 351 -4.20 5.93 -2.91
CA ASN A 351 -3.78 7.20 -2.34
C ASN A 351 -4.62 7.61 -1.12
N HIS A 352 -4.03 8.41 -0.25
CA HIS A 352 -4.71 9.07 0.87
C HIS A 352 -4.98 10.53 0.53
N ALA A 353 -5.95 11.16 1.17
CA ALA A 353 -6.35 12.51 0.79
C ALA A 353 -6.61 13.45 1.98
N LEU A 354 -6.34 14.73 1.77
CA LEU A 354 -6.72 15.82 2.65
C LEU A 354 -7.82 16.63 1.99
N TYR A 355 -8.93 16.80 2.70
CA TYR A 355 -10.06 17.59 2.27
C TYR A 355 -10.24 18.80 3.18
N GLN A 356 -10.73 19.91 2.63
CA GLN A 356 -11.18 21.07 3.38
C GLN A 356 -12.70 21.08 3.48
N PHE A 357 -13.24 21.45 4.64
CA PHE A 357 -14.67 21.68 4.80
C PHE A 357 -15.06 23.02 4.17
N ILE A 358 -15.93 22.96 3.16
CA ILE A 358 -16.59 24.14 2.56
C ILE A 358 -18.05 24.27 3.02
N GLY A 359 -18.65 23.17 3.48
CA GLY A 359 -20.00 23.13 4.03
C GLY A 359 -20.09 22.35 5.33
N THR A 360 -21.11 22.63 6.14
CA THR A 360 -21.35 21.93 7.42
C THR A 360 -22.32 20.75 7.28
N GLY A 361 -22.86 20.50 6.08
CA GLY A 361 -23.86 19.46 5.83
C GLY A 361 -25.25 19.77 6.41
N ASP A 362 -25.55 21.04 6.68
CA ASP A 362 -26.84 21.45 7.27
C ASP A 362 -27.92 21.69 6.20
N ASP A 363 -27.56 21.96 4.95
CA ASP A 363 -28.48 22.09 3.81
C ASP A 363 -29.35 20.86 3.60
N GLU A 364 -30.54 20.99 3.00
CA GLU A 364 -31.41 19.86 2.69
C GLU A 364 -30.67 18.75 1.89
N ASP A 365 -30.76 17.53 2.41
CA ASP A 365 -30.22 16.31 1.83
C ASP A 365 -30.95 15.11 2.44
N VAL A 366 -30.68 13.89 1.94
CA VAL A 366 -31.32 12.67 2.43
C VAL A 366 -30.96 12.42 3.89
N GLU A 367 -31.98 12.32 4.74
CA GLU A 367 -31.88 12.11 6.18
C GLU A 367 -32.77 10.96 6.62
N SER A 368 -32.24 10.12 7.51
CA SER A 368 -33.02 9.20 8.32
C SER A 368 -33.11 9.71 9.75
N SER A 369 -34.29 9.66 10.35
CA SER A 369 -34.53 10.04 11.74
C SER A 369 -35.21 8.90 12.49
N SER A 370 -34.73 8.61 13.70
CA SER A 370 -35.36 7.65 14.60
C SER A 370 -36.79 8.02 14.99
N ALA A 371 -37.18 9.30 14.92
CA ALA A 371 -38.53 9.76 15.22
C ALA A 371 -39.53 9.48 14.09
N GLN A 372 -39.04 9.25 12.87
CA GLN A 372 -39.84 9.00 11.67
C GLN A 372 -39.71 7.55 11.16
N LEU A 373 -39.10 6.67 11.95
CA LEU A 373 -38.88 5.28 11.55
C LEU A 373 -40.20 4.52 11.42
N VAL A 374 -40.38 3.84 10.29
CA VAL A 374 -41.55 2.99 10.02
C VAL A 374 -41.13 1.53 10.05
N GLN A 375 -41.73 0.78 10.97
CA GLN A 375 -41.58 -0.68 11.05
C GLN A 375 -42.66 -1.36 10.19
N THR A 376 -42.24 -2.28 9.33
CA THR A 376 -43.06 -3.10 8.44
C THR A 376 -42.96 -4.58 8.83
N GLU A 377 -43.75 -5.45 8.20
CA GLU A 377 -43.67 -6.92 8.42
C GLU A 377 -42.32 -7.51 7.97
N GLU A 378 -41.63 -6.85 7.03
CA GLU A 378 -40.34 -7.27 6.46
C GLU A 378 -39.13 -6.58 7.13
N GLY A 379 -39.34 -5.72 8.12
CA GLY A 379 -38.26 -5.02 8.84
C GLY A 379 -38.52 -3.53 8.99
N PHE A 380 -37.51 -2.70 8.74
CA PHE A 380 -37.66 -1.24 8.76
C PHE A 380 -37.59 -0.69 7.35
N GLN A 381 -38.44 0.29 7.03
CA GLN A 381 -38.47 0.88 5.70
C GLN A 381 -37.11 1.55 5.39
N PRO A 382 -36.40 1.14 4.32
CA PRO A 382 -35.12 1.74 3.95
C PRO A 382 -35.30 3.15 3.40
N VAL A 383 -34.29 3.98 3.63
CA VAL A 383 -34.17 5.33 3.07
C VAL A 383 -33.13 5.28 1.96
N PHE A 384 -33.42 5.87 0.79
CA PHE A 384 -32.55 5.78 -0.38
C PHE A 384 -31.97 7.14 -0.81
N PHE A 385 -30.78 7.12 -1.40
CA PHE A 385 -30.15 8.28 -2.03
C PHE A 385 -29.31 7.86 -3.25
N ASP A 386 -28.91 8.84 -4.05
CA ASP A 386 -27.90 8.67 -5.11
C ASP A 386 -26.63 9.45 -4.74
N PRO A 387 -25.43 8.85 -4.89
CA PRO A 387 -24.17 9.57 -4.68
C PRO A 387 -24.06 10.78 -5.61
N ARG A 388 -23.41 11.85 -5.12
CA ARG A 388 -23.25 13.11 -5.85
C ARG A 388 -21.84 13.69 -5.65
N PRO A 389 -21.40 14.62 -6.52
CA PRO A 389 -20.08 15.23 -6.40
C PRO A 389 -19.90 15.91 -5.05
N LEU A 390 -18.65 16.08 -4.62
CA LEU A 390 -18.37 16.68 -3.31
C LEU A 390 -19.06 18.04 -3.19
N LYS A 391 -19.92 18.16 -2.17
CA LYS A 391 -20.66 19.38 -1.87
C LYS A 391 -20.12 20.07 -0.62
N ASN A 392 -19.76 19.29 0.40
CA ASN A 392 -19.34 19.81 1.70
C ASN A 392 -17.82 19.77 1.88
N LEU A 393 -17.13 18.95 1.08
CA LEU A 393 -15.67 18.80 1.08
C LEU A 393 -15.06 19.30 -0.23
N LEU A 394 -13.84 19.80 -0.14
CA LEU A 394 -12.99 20.14 -1.29
C LEU A 394 -11.69 19.35 -1.16
N LEU A 395 -11.29 18.61 -2.19
CA LEU A 395 -9.99 17.94 -2.22
C LEU A 395 -8.88 19.00 -2.27
N VAL A 396 -7.96 18.98 -1.30
CA VAL A 396 -6.85 19.94 -1.19
C VAL A 396 -5.53 19.30 -1.61
N ASP A 397 -5.29 18.08 -1.13
CA ASP A 397 -4.04 17.37 -1.37
C ASP A 397 -4.27 15.86 -1.40
N GLU A 398 -3.40 15.17 -2.12
CA GLU A 398 -3.41 13.72 -2.26
C GLU A 398 -2.01 13.17 -2.03
N MET A 399 -1.88 12.21 -1.11
CA MET A 399 -0.64 11.50 -0.82
C MET A 399 -0.59 10.22 -1.65
N PRO A 400 0.36 10.09 -2.60
CA PRO A 400 0.49 8.90 -3.42
C PRO A 400 0.72 7.64 -2.58
N SER A 401 0.12 6.53 -3.01
CA SER A 401 0.32 5.23 -2.38
C SER A 401 0.29 4.10 -3.40
N LEU A 402 1.29 3.23 -3.30
CA LEU A 402 1.40 2.00 -4.08
C LEU A 402 0.63 0.83 -3.43
N MET A 403 -0.12 1.04 -2.34
CA MET A 403 -0.86 -0.05 -1.70
C MET A 403 -2.14 -0.41 -2.49
N PRO A 404 -2.40 -1.69 -2.80
CA PRO A 404 -1.49 -2.83 -2.72
C PRO A 404 -0.69 -3.05 -4.00
N ILE A 405 0.63 -3.30 -3.92
CA ILE A 405 1.40 -3.78 -5.08
C ILE A 405 1.04 -5.24 -5.30
N THR A 406 0.46 -5.57 -6.46
CA THR A 406 0.06 -6.95 -6.79
C THR A 406 1.11 -7.67 -7.65
N ASP A 407 1.85 -6.96 -8.49
CA ASP A 407 3.02 -7.45 -9.22
C ASP A 407 3.97 -6.30 -9.57
N MET A 408 5.22 -6.63 -9.89
CA MET A 408 6.26 -5.65 -10.22
C MET A 408 7.26 -6.24 -11.22
N LYS A 409 7.80 -5.37 -12.09
CA LYS A 409 8.89 -5.68 -13.01
C LYS A 409 9.95 -4.57 -13.00
N VAL A 410 11.21 -4.97 -13.00
CA VAL A 410 12.34 -4.06 -13.22
C VAL A 410 12.84 -4.25 -14.64
N ALA A 411 12.80 -3.20 -15.44
CA ALA A 411 13.23 -3.26 -16.84
C ALA A 411 13.64 -1.88 -17.34
N ASN A 412 14.54 -1.84 -18.33
CA ASN A 412 14.89 -0.61 -19.03
C ASN A 412 14.16 -0.56 -20.37
N LEU A 413 12.87 -0.24 -20.37
CA LEU A 413 12.07 -0.22 -21.61
C LEU A 413 12.22 1.10 -22.37
N LEU A 414 12.66 2.14 -21.67
CA LEU A 414 12.84 3.49 -22.23
C LEU A 414 14.27 3.74 -22.74
N ASN A 415 15.18 2.77 -22.58
CA ASN A 415 16.61 2.88 -22.88
C ASN A 415 17.28 4.07 -22.18
N GLU A 416 16.89 4.34 -20.94
CA GLU A 416 17.56 5.31 -20.06
C GLU A 416 18.80 4.65 -19.42
N GLU A 417 19.65 5.41 -18.73
CA GLU A 417 20.80 4.83 -18.04
C GLU A 417 20.39 3.88 -16.91
N ILE A 418 19.38 4.29 -16.13
CA ILE A 418 18.90 3.56 -14.96
C ILE A 418 17.62 2.81 -15.34
N PRO A 419 17.50 1.51 -15.02
CA PRO A 419 16.27 0.77 -15.28
C PRO A 419 15.11 1.29 -14.42
N GLN A 420 13.91 1.25 -14.99
CA GLN A 420 12.69 1.65 -14.31
C GLN A 420 12.05 0.48 -13.56
N ILE A 421 11.26 0.80 -12.54
CA ILE A 421 10.40 -0.18 -11.86
C ILE A 421 8.96 0.07 -12.30
N TYR A 422 8.36 -0.94 -12.91
CA TYR A 422 6.94 -0.97 -13.29
C TYR A 422 6.17 -1.73 -12.22
N ALA A 423 5.30 -1.05 -11.49
CA ALA A 423 4.46 -1.64 -10.44
C ALA A 423 3.00 -1.52 -10.82
N ILE A 424 2.22 -2.58 -10.61
CA ILE A 424 0.75 -2.51 -10.69
C ILE A 424 0.18 -2.54 -9.27
N SER A 425 -0.72 -1.60 -8.99
CA SER A 425 -1.24 -1.36 -7.65
C SER A 425 -2.68 -0.87 -7.62
N GLY A 426 -3.26 -0.82 -6.41
CA GLY A 426 -4.60 -0.28 -6.16
C GLY A 426 -5.71 -1.33 -6.23
N ARG A 427 -6.95 -0.86 -6.15
CA ARG A 427 -8.16 -1.71 -6.10
C ARG A 427 -9.29 -1.08 -6.92
N GLY A 428 -9.96 -1.89 -7.73
CA GLY A 428 -11.10 -1.45 -8.53
C GLY A 428 -10.72 -0.30 -9.47
N PRO A 429 -11.55 0.77 -9.57
CA PRO A 429 -11.28 1.90 -10.47
C PRO A 429 -10.11 2.78 -10.00
N ARG A 430 -9.68 2.64 -8.74
CA ARG A 430 -8.52 3.34 -8.17
C ARG A 430 -7.22 2.54 -8.37
N SER A 431 -7.21 1.65 -9.36
CA SER A 431 -6.04 0.86 -9.71
C SER A 431 -5.16 1.62 -10.69
N SER A 432 -3.85 1.37 -10.64
CA SER A 432 -2.89 2.04 -11.50
C SER A 432 -1.72 1.15 -11.89
N LEU A 433 -1.13 1.45 -13.03
CA LEU A 433 0.22 1.02 -13.40
C LEU A 433 1.15 2.23 -13.23
N ALA A 434 2.14 2.07 -12.35
CA ALA A 434 3.12 3.09 -12.00
C ALA A 434 4.49 2.76 -12.61
N VAL A 435 5.14 3.76 -13.20
CA VAL A 435 6.56 3.75 -13.56
C VAL A 435 7.32 4.58 -12.54
N LEU A 436 8.19 3.90 -11.80
CA LEU A 436 9.03 4.48 -10.78
C LEU A 436 10.44 4.64 -11.34
N ARG A 437 10.90 5.89 -11.41
CA ARG A 437 12.25 6.26 -11.81
C ARG A 437 13.03 6.71 -10.59
N PRO A 438 14.20 6.11 -10.29
CA PRO A 438 15.06 6.61 -9.23
C PRO A 438 15.46 8.06 -9.52
N GLY A 439 15.21 8.96 -8.57
CA GLY A 439 15.51 10.38 -8.74
C GLY A 439 14.49 11.29 -8.07
N LEU A 440 14.78 12.59 -8.10
CA LEU A 440 13.93 13.62 -7.52
C LEU A 440 12.78 13.96 -8.45
N ALA A 441 11.61 14.25 -7.88
CA ALA A 441 10.50 14.84 -8.62
C ALA A 441 10.86 16.29 -8.98
N VAL A 442 10.73 16.61 -10.28
CA VAL A 442 10.95 17.95 -10.79
C VAL A 442 9.64 18.41 -11.41
N THR A 443 9.08 19.49 -10.87
CA THR A 443 7.89 20.13 -11.43
C THR A 443 8.33 21.15 -12.47
N GLU A 444 7.77 21.06 -13.67
CA GLU A 444 7.99 22.06 -14.72
C GLU A 444 6.95 23.16 -14.62
N LEU A 445 7.39 24.37 -14.25
CA LEU A 445 6.52 25.51 -14.01
C LEU A 445 6.28 26.32 -15.30
N ALA A 446 7.30 26.43 -16.16
CA ALA A 446 7.18 27.13 -17.43
C ALA A 446 8.17 26.61 -18.48
N VAL A 447 7.75 26.65 -19.75
CA VAL A 447 8.61 26.37 -20.90
C VAL A 447 8.48 27.49 -21.92
N SER A 448 9.61 28.02 -22.36
CA SER A 448 9.67 29.02 -23.43
C SER A 448 10.63 28.56 -24.52
N PRO A 449 10.20 28.47 -25.79
CA PRO A 449 11.10 28.17 -26.89
C PRO A 449 12.07 29.34 -27.10
N LEU A 450 13.36 29.04 -27.24
CA LEU A 450 14.40 30.03 -27.52
C LEU A 450 14.81 29.98 -28.99
N PRO A 451 15.07 31.14 -29.63
CA PRO A 451 15.63 31.16 -30.97
C PRO A 451 17.09 30.69 -30.92
N GLY A 452 17.39 29.56 -31.58
CA GLY A 452 18.75 29.02 -31.71
C GLY A 452 19.15 28.03 -30.62
N ASN A 453 20.46 27.80 -30.50
CA ASN A 453 21.05 26.84 -29.55
C ASN A 453 21.73 27.59 -28.39
N PRO A 454 20.98 27.94 -27.34
CA PRO A 454 21.53 28.60 -26.15
C PRO A 454 22.59 27.72 -25.46
N THR A 455 23.69 28.35 -25.01
CA THR A 455 24.84 27.67 -24.41
C THR A 455 24.88 27.76 -22.89
N ALA A 456 24.28 28.80 -22.29
CA ALA A 456 24.21 29.02 -20.85
C ALA A 456 22.95 29.83 -20.48
N VAL A 457 22.60 29.82 -19.20
CA VAL A 457 21.54 30.65 -18.62
C VAL A 457 21.99 31.16 -17.27
N PHE A 458 21.61 32.40 -16.95
CA PHE A 458 21.93 33.02 -15.67
C PHE A 458 20.74 33.85 -15.19
N THR A 459 20.53 33.83 -13.88
CA THR A 459 19.56 34.66 -13.17
C THR A 459 20.30 35.69 -12.33
N VAL A 460 19.74 36.91 -12.23
CA VAL A 460 20.34 37.97 -11.43
C VAL A 460 19.25 38.84 -10.81
N LYS A 461 19.42 39.17 -9.52
CA LYS A 461 18.63 40.16 -8.78
C LYS A 461 18.97 41.59 -9.22
N ARG A 462 18.07 42.55 -8.96
CA ARG A 462 18.36 43.97 -9.24
C ARG A 462 19.23 44.58 -8.14
N ALA A 463 19.00 44.19 -6.90
CA ALA A 463 19.78 44.60 -5.74
C ALA A 463 20.01 43.42 -4.78
N VAL A 464 21.07 43.49 -3.97
CA VAL A 464 21.49 42.42 -3.05
C VAL A 464 20.41 42.15 -1.99
N GLY A 465 19.64 43.19 -1.64
CA GLY A 465 18.54 43.11 -0.68
C GLY A 465 17.23 42.58 -1.25
N ASP A 466 17.14 42.33 -2.57
CA ASP A 466 15.91 41.82 -3.17
C ASP A 466 15.71 40.35 -2.81
N GLU A 467 14.46 39.96 -2.57
CA GLU A 467 14.11 38.56 -2.28
C GLU A 467 14.19 37.70 -3.57
N PHE A 468 13.71 38.24 -4.68
CA PHE A 468 13.56 37.56 -5.96
C PHE A 468 14.51 38.06 -7.06
N ASP A 469 14.74 37.20 -8.06
CA ASP A 469 15.49 37.53 -9.26
C ASP A 469 14.70 38.50 -10.15
N ALA A 470 15.40 39.45 -10.77
CA ALA A 470 14.79 40.44 -11.66
C ALA A 470 14.99 40.10 -13.15
N TYR A 471 16.07 39.38 -13.47
CA TYR A 471 16.44 39.05 -14.84
C TYR A 471 16.84 37.59 -14.98
N ILE A 472 16.39 36.96 -16.06
CA ILE A 472 17.07 35.82 -16.67
C ILE A 472 17.76 36.40 -17.91
N VAL A 473 19.09 36.43 -18.02
CA VAL A 473 19.83 37.27 -19.01
C VAL A 473 19.10 37.39 -20.38
N VAL A 474 18.77 38.64 -20.76
CA VAL A 474 17.91 39.09 -21.91
C VAL A 474 16.38 39.05 -21.70
N PHE A 475 15.90 38.49 -20.60
CA PHE A 475 14.49 38.47 -20.17
C PHE A 475 14.29 39.16 -18.81
N SER A 476 13.23 39.94 -18.67
CA SER A 476 12.74 40.43 -17.37
C SER A 476 11.78 39.43 -16.73
N ILE A 477 11.89 39.28 -15.41
CA ILE A 477 11.00 38.46 -14.59
C ILE A 477 9.89 39.38 -14.01
N GLY A 478 8.64 39.02 -14.25
CA GLY A 478 7.43 39.66 -13.75
C GLY A 478 6.27 38.66 -13.71
N GLU A 479 5.03 39.08 -13.96
CA GLU A 479 3.91 38.13 -14.14
C GLU A 479 4.13 37.16 -15.32
N GLU A 480 4.81 37.65 -16.37
CA GLU A 480 5.24 36.87 -17.53
C GLU A 480 6.73 37.14 -17.81
N VAL A 481 7.45 36.12 -18.28
CA VAL A 481 8.83 36.26 -18.74
C VAL A 481 8.85 36.89 -20.12
N LYS A 482 9.42 38.11 -20.24
CA LYS A 482 9.46 38.88 -21.49
C LYS A 482 10.86 39.29 -21.86
N GLU A 483 11.18 39.23 -23.15
CA GLU A 483 12.43 39.75 -23.68
C GLU A 483 12.52 41.26 -23.38
N THR A 484 13.65 41.71 -22.84
CA THR A 484 13.85 43.10 -22.45
C THR A 484 15.21 43.62 -22.88
N ASN A 485 15.23 44.84 -23.42
CA ASN A 485 16.44 45.59 -23.70
C ASN A 485 16.88 46.47 -22.52
N ASP A 486 16.06 46.55 -21.47
CA ASP A 486 16.26 47.45 -20.32
C ASP A 486 16.96 46.76 -19.14
N SER A 487 17.59 45.62 -19.38
CA SER A 487 18.32 44.86 -18.34
C SER A 487 19.70 45.41 -18.02
N GLY A 488 20.23 46.31 -18.85
CA GLY A 488 21.60 46.82 -18.75
C GLY A 488 22.68 45.86 -19.27
N PHE A 489 22.31 44.63 -19.65
CA PHE A 489 23.19 43.68 -20.32
C PHE A 489 23.27 43.94 -21.82
N LEU A 490 24.45 43.71 -22.39
CA LEU A 490 24.66 43.72 -23.83
C LEU A 490 24.10 42.43 -24.43
N GLY A 491 22.95 42.50 -25.10
CA GLY A 491 22.27 41.35 -25.73
C GLY A 491 22.83 40.94 -27.09
N THR A 492 23.79 41.69 -27.66
CA THR A 492 24.34 41.44 -29.01
C THR A 492 25.56 40.52 -29.03
N VAL A 493 26.13 40.20 -27.86
CA VAL A 493 27.35 39.40 -27.70
C VAL A 493 27.08 38.26 -26.72
N PRO A 494 27.62 37.04 -26.92
CA PRO A 494 27.46 35.96 -25.97
C PRO A 494 27.94 36.37 -24.57
N THR A 495 27.21 35.97 -23.53
CA THR A 495 27.62 36.22 -22.13
C THR A 495 28.32 34.97 -21.60
N LEU A 496 29.54 35.14 -21.07
CA LEU A 496 30.29 34.04 -20.43
C LEU A 496 29.89 33.87 -18.96
N HIS A 497 29.61 34.98 -18.28
CA HIS A 497 29.19 34.99 -16.89
C HIS A 497 28.49 36.30 -16.58
N THR A 498 27.58 36.28 -15.60
CA THR A 498 27.02 37.48 -15.02
C THR A 498 26.85 37.31 -13.51
N GLN A 499 26.98 38.40 -12.76
CA GLN A 499 26.84 38.39 -11.32
C GLN A 499 26.42 39.77 -10.80
N LEU A 500 25.63 39.79 -9.74
CA LEU A 500 25.37 40.99 -8.94
C LEU A 500 26.51 41.20 -7.93
N LEU A 501 27.14 42.37 -7.95
CA LEU A 501 28.17 42.76 -7.01
C LEU A 501 27.57 43.39 -5.73
N ALA A 502 28.38 43.46 -4.68
CA ALA A 502 27.95 43.91 -3.35
C ALA A 502 27.42 45.37 -3.30
N ASP A 503 27.77 46.19 -4.28
CA ASP A 503 27.33 47.59 -4.43
C ASP A 503 26.07 47.74 -5.30
N ASN A 504 25.38 46.63 -5.59
CA ASN A 504 24.24 46.52 -6.52
C ASN A 504 24.59 46.77 -7.99
N SER A 505 25.87 46.73 -8.37
CA SER A 505 26.25 46.78 -9.78
C SER A 505 26.14 45.40 -10.46
N LEU A 506 25.72 45.39 -11.72
CA LEU A 506 25.65 44.19 -12.54
C LEU A 506 26.96 44.03 -13.32
N LEU A 507 27.62 42.88 -13.17
CA LEU A 507 28.80 42.51 -13.93
C LEU A 507 28.41 41.57 -15.06
N GLN A 508 28.86 41.86 -16.29
CA GLN A 508 28.73 40.98 -17.45
C GLN A 508 30.12 40.67 -18.00
N ALA A 509 30.51 39.40 -18.01
CA ALA A 509 31.72 38.94 -18.65
C ALA A 509 31.42 38.55 -20.10
N LEU A 510 32.13 39.15 -21.05
CA LEU A 510 31.98 38.92 -22.49
C LEU A 510 33.21 38.22 -23.07
N PRO A 511 33.06 37.43 -24.16
CA PRO A 511 34.17 36.91 -24.93
C PRO A 511 35.02 38.05 -25.48
N ALA A 512 36.29 38.06 -25.12
CA ALA A 512 37.31 38.89 -25.75
C ALA A 512 38.33 37.98 -26.46
N ALA A 513 39.01 38.50 -27.47
CA ALA A 513 40.17 37.81 -28.04
C ALA A 513 41.22 37.63 -26.94
N ALA A 514 41.73 36.41 -26.75
CA ALA A 514 42.75 36.15 -25.76
C ALA A 514 44.05 36.91 -26.15
N GLU A 515 44.46 37.91 -25.35
CA GLU A 515 45.74 38.59 -25.56
C GLU A 515 46.94 37.72 -25.15
N SER A 516 46.70 36.64 -24.38
CA SER A 516 47.66 35.57 -24.12
C SER A 516 46.95 34.24 -23.87
N VAL A 517 47.50 33.16 -24.42
CA VAL A 517 47.00 31.79 -24.29
C VAL A 517 47.82 31.06 -23.23
N LEU A 518 47.18 30.59 -22.16
CA LEU A 518 47.74 29.58 -21.26
C LEU A 518 47.07 28.24 -21.59
N LEU A 519 47.81 27.34 -22.25
CA LEU A 519 47.39 25.95 -22.45
C LEU A 519 47.62 25.17 -21.15
N LEU A 520 46.56 24.94 -20.38
CA LEU A 520 46.56 23.91 -19.35
C LEU A 520 46.32 22.55 -20.03
N TYR A 521 47.38 21.75 -20.14
CA TYR A 521 47.32 20.37 -20.60
C TYR A 521 46.52 19.51 -19.61
N GLY A 522 45.27 19.19 -19.97
CA GLY A 522 44.56 18.00 -19.49
C GLY A 522 44.83 16.82 -20.44
N GLY A 523 45.13 15.64 -19.90
CA GLY A 523 45.66 14.48 -20.61
C GLY A 523 44.87 13.99 -21.83
N GLN A 524 45.60 13.31 -22.72
CA GLN A 524 45.21 12.84 -24.05
C GLN A 524 43.93 12.00 -24.14
N ALA A 525 43.08 12.33 -25.10
CA ALA A 525 42.36 11.36 -25.94
C ALA A 525 42.63 11.73 -27.42
N GLY A 526 42.81 10.69 -28.24
CA GLY A 526 43.43 10.77 -29.57
C GLY A 526 42.72 11.65 -30.61
N ALA A 527 43.50 12.03 -31.62
CA ALA A 527 43.02 12.72 -32.81
C ALA A 527 42.05 11.83 -33.60
N GLY A 528 40.78 12.20 -33.62
CA GLY A 528 39.72 11.64 -34.44
C GLY A 528 38.41 12.38 -34.21
N ASP A 529 37.90 13.02 -35.25
CA ASP A 529 36.67 13.83 -35.34
C ASP A 529 36.56 15.13 -34.50
N ALA A 530 36.59 16.25 -35.23
CA ALA A 530 36.09 17.54 -34.79
C ALA A 530 34.56 17.49 -34.72
N GLY A 531 34.02 17.02 -33.60
CA GLY A 531 32.56 16.95 -33.40
C GLY A 531 32.11 16.43 -32.03
N VAL A 532 32.95 16.49 -30.98
CA VAL A 532 32.56 16.02 -29.65
C VAL A 532 32.24 17.22 -28.76
N ASP A 533 30.97 17.35 -28.36
CA ASP A 533 30.48 18.32 -27.37
C ASP A 533 31.33 18.24 -26.09
N SER A 534 31.94 19.36 -25.70
CA SER A 534 32.58 19.49 -24.40
C SER A 534 31.49 19.60 -23.32
N SER A 535 31.30 18.53 -22.55
CA SER A 535 30.38 18.47 -21.40
C SER A 535 31.09 18.92 -20.12
N LEU A 536 30.53 19.90 -19.41
CA LEU A 536 30.96 20.31 -18.08
C LEU A 536 30.18 19.49 -17.04
N PHE A 537 30.78 19.20 -15.89
CA PHE A 537 30.17 18.30 -14.91
C PHE A 537 30.11 18.96 -13.54
N LEU A 538 28.92 18.99 -12.92
CA LEU A 538 28.78 19.31 -11.50
C LEU A 538 29.17 18.07 -10.69
N GLN A 539 30.13 18.28 -9.78
CA GLN A 539 30.61 17.29 -8.82
C GLN A 539 30.03 17.67 -7.46
N VAL A 540 28.91 17.05 -7.06
CA VAL A 540 28.31 17.28 -5.73
C VAL A 540 28.89 16.26 -4.77
N ALA A 541 29.72 16.73 -3.83
CA ALA A 541 30.15 15.95 -2.69
C ALA A 541 29.10 16.09 -1.57
N LEU A 542 28.35 15.03 -1.32
CA LEU A 542 27.38 14.95 -0.24
C LEU A 542 28.10 14.64 1.09
N ILE A 543 27.47 15.04 2.21
CA ILE A 543 28.02 14.84 3.57
C ILE A 543 28.26 13.35 3.86
N ASN A 544 27.54 12.45 3.19
CA ASN A 544 27.70 10.99 3.27
C ASN A 544 28.89 10.43 2.45
N GLY A 545 29.73 11.29 1.85
CA GLY A 545 30.90 10.89 1.08
C GLY A 545 30.64 10.50 -0.38
N VAL A 546 29.40 10.65 -0.88
CA VAL A 546 29.05 10.39 -2.29
C VAL A 546 29.45 11.58 -3.16
N LEU A 547 30.10 11.29 -4.29
CA LEU A 547 30.45 12.25 -5.33
C LEU A 547 29.54 12.02 -6.54
N LEU A 548 28.52 12.85 -6.70
CA LEU A 548 27.62 12.83 -7.87
C LEU A 548 28.26 13.63 -9.00
N ARG A 549 28.48 12.98 -10.14
CA ARG A 549 28.95 13.62 -11.38
C ARG A 549 27.79 13.67 -12.36
N THR A 550 27.22 14.84 -12.58
CA THR A 550 26.17 15.06 -13.59
C THR A 550 26.64 16.09 -14.61
N GLU A 551 26.25 15.94 -15.88
CA GLU A 551 26.55 16.92 -16.92
C GLU A 551 25.82 18.22 -16.59
N VAL A 552 26.57 19.29 -16.29
CA VAL A 552 26.04 20.61 -15.98
C VAL A 552 26.84 21.65 -16.74
N ASP A 553 26.23 22.14 -17.80
CA ASP A 553 26.22 23.53 -18.20
C ASP A 553 24.81 23.75 -18.75
N ARG A 554 24.10 24.78 -18.24
CA ARG A 554 22.76 25.29 -18.64
C ARG A 554 21.74 25.42 -17.50
N VAL A 555 22.14 25.41 -16.23
CA VAL A 555 21.23 25.63 -15.09
C VAL A 555 21.68 26.81 -14.23
N SER A 556 20.72 27.62 -13.76
CA SER A 556 20.94 28.71 -12.81
C SER A 556 19.85 28.69 -11.73
N GLY A 557 20.19 28.96 -10.46
CA GLY A 557 19.20 29.02 -9.38
C GLY A 557 18.19 30.14 -9.64
N PHE A 558 16.93 29.96 -9.29
CA PHE A 558 15.87 30.90 -9.66
C PHE A 558 14.92 31.11 -8.49
N ALA A 559 14.62 32.37 -8.20
CA ALA A 559 13.61 32.77 -7.22
C ALA A 559 12.69 33.85 -7.82
N SER A 560 11.38 33.63 -7.76
CA SER A 560 10.34 34.59 -8.12
C SER A 560 9.11 34.43 -7.22
N ASP A 561 8.17 35.37 -7.27
CA ASP A 561 6.90 35.25 -6.54
C ASP A 561 6.14 33.95 -6.87
N GLN A 562 6.27 33.44 -8.10
CA GLN A 562 5.63 32.20 -8.55
C GLN A 562 6.45 30.95 -8.24
N CYS A 563 7.76 31.09 -8.06
CA CYS A 563 8.69 30.00 -7.75
C CYS A 563 9.71 30.50 -6.73
N PRO A 564 9.39 30.47 -5.42
CA PRO A 564 10.28 31.01 -4.40
C PRO A 564 11.64 30.30 -4.36
N GLU A 565 11.65 28.99 -4.64
CA GLU A 565 12.87 28.18 -4.74
C GLU A 565 12.79 27.26 -5.97
N GLY A 566 13.61 27.53 -6.97
CA GLY A 566 13.72 26.70 -8.17
C GLY A 566 15.02 26.92 -8.92
N PHE A 567 15.01 26.50 -10.18
CA PHE A 567 16.13 26.68 -11.10
C PHE A 567 15.63 26.81 -12.53
N VAL A 568 16.35 27.62 -13.32
CA VAL A 568 16.11 27.76 -14.75
C VAL A 568 17.11 26.86 -15.47
N ALA A 569 16.61 26.00 -16.35
CA ALA A 569 17.40 25.13 -17.19
C ALA A 569 17.19 25.47 -18.67
N VAL A 570 18.18 25.17 -19.50
CA VAL A 570 18.04 25.29 -20.95
C VAL A 570 18.35 23.96 -21.62
N ALA A 571 17.40 23.45 -22.41
CA ALA A 571 17.51 22.15 -23.07
C ALA A 571 16.82 22.16 -24.44
N LYS A 572 17.50 21.61 -25.47
CA LYS A 572 16.96 21.41 -26.83
C LYS A 572 16.28 22.66 -27.43
N GLY A 573 16.88 23.84 -27.25
CA GLY A 573 16.32 25.10 -27.76
C GLY A 573 15.12 25.63 -26.97
N SER A 574 14.92 25.18 -25.73
CA SER A 574 13.89 25.69 -24.82
C SER A 574 14.49 26.09 -23.48
N LEU A 575 14.01 27.19 -22.92
CA LEU A 575 14.19 27.59 -21.53
C LEU A 575 13.09 26.97 -20.69
N ARG A 576 13.44 26.41 -19.53
CA ARG A 576 12.54 25.71 -18.62
C ARG A 576 12.73 26.24 -17.22
N ILE A 577 11.64 26.60 -16.55
CA ILE A 577 11.63 26.95 -15.13
C ILE A 577 11.16 25.73 -14.38
N LEU A 578 11.99 25.25 -13.46
CA LEU A 578 11.82 23.97 -12.78
C LEU A 578 11.90 24.20 -11.27
N SER A 579 11.10 23.46 -10.49
CA SER A 579 11.22 23.36 -9.04
C SER A 579 11.41 21.90 -8.62
N VAL A 580 12.16 21.68 -7.55
CA VAL A 580 12.23 20.35 -6.92
C VAL A 580 11.19 20.30 -5.83
N GLU A 581 10.21 19.43 -6.00
CA GLU A 581 9.25 19.11 -4.95
C GLU A 581 9.61 17.76 -4.30
N ASN A 582 9.17 17.55 -3.06
CA ASN A 582 9.29 16.25 -2.39
C ASN A 582 10.71 15.67 -2.31
N VAL A 583 11.69 16.46 -1.82
CA VAL A 583 13.11 16.06 -1.66
C VAL A 583 13.30 14.78 -0.83
N GLY A 584 12.32 14.40 -0.02
CA GLY A 584 12.34 13.16 0.78
C GLY A 584 11.93 11.89 0.04
N GLU A 585 11.39 11.98 -1.18
CA GLU A 585 10.96 10.82 -1.97
C GLU A 585 12.10 10.26 -2.83
N THR A 586 12.21 8.93 -2.90
CA THR A 586 13.31 8.24 -3.60
C THR A 586 13.02 8.00 -5.08
N PHE A 587 11.73 7.93 -5.44
CA PHE A 587 11.28 7.63 -6.79
C PHE A 587 10.33 8.71 -7.29
N ASN A 588 10.57 9.18 -8.51
CA ASN A 588 9.57 9.90 -9.29
C ASN A 588 8.60 8.88 -9.91
N GLN A 589 7.31 9.12 -9.74
CA GLN A 589 6.25 8.23 -10.20
C GLN A 589 5.42 8.86 -11.32
N GLN A 590 5.23 8.11 -12.41
CA GLN A 590 4.20 8.39 -13.42
C GLN A 590 3.20 7.25 -13.43
N VAL A 591 1.91 7.56 -13.55
CA VAL A 591 0.83 6.55 -13.47
C VAL A 591 -0.08 6.58 -14.68
N THR A 592 -0.60 5.41 -15.04
CA THR A 592 -1.83 5.30 -15.83
C THR A 592 -2.89 4.57 -15.02
N ARG A 593 -4.13 5.04 -15.13
CA ARG A 593 -5.30 4.41 -14.51
C ARG A 593 -5.57 3.04 -15.13
N LEU A 594 -6.09 2.14 -14.31
CA LEU A 594 -6.58 0.81 -14.68
C LEU A 594 -8.06 0.71 -14.29
N ARG A 595 -8.76 -0.28 -14.85
CA ARG A 595 -10.22 -0.42 -14.75
C ARG A 595 -10.61 -1.28 -13.56
N TYR A 596 -9.92 -2.40 -13.38
CA TYR A 596 -10.16 -3.35 -12.29
C TYR A 596 -8.87 -3.59 -11.49
N THR A 597 -8.98 -4.29 -10.37
CA THR A 597 -7.81 -4.67 -9.57
C THR A 597 -6.82 -5.50 -10.40
N PRO A 598 -5.57 -5.05 -10.59
CA PRO A 598 -4.59 -5.72 -11.44
C PRO A 598 -4.04 -6.96 -10.72
N ARG A 599 -3.88 -8.06 -11.45
CA ARG A 599 -3.50 -9.38 -10.91
C ARG A 599 -2.11 -9.84 -11.35
N ARG A 600 -1.72 -9.52 -12.59
CA ARG A 600 -0.42 -9.90 -13.15
C ARG A 600 0.08 -8.89 -14.17
N LEU A 601 1.39 -8.69 -14.19
CA LEU A 601 2.11 -7.87 -15.16
C LEU A 601 3.16 -8.72 -15.88
N VAL A 602 3.15 -8.70 -17.21
CA VAL A 602 4.20 -9.31 -18.03
C VAL A 602 4.72 -8.32 -19.07
N ILE A 603 6.00 -8.44 -19.42
CA ILE A 603 6.66 -7.61 -20.43
C ILE A 603 6.95 -8.48 -21.65
N HIS A 604 6.50 -8.05 -22.82
CA HIS A 604 6.79 -8.78 -24.05
C HIS A 604 8.27 -8.65 -24.43
N PRO A 605 9.05 -9.73 -24.49
CA PRO A 605 10.52 -9.64 -24.54
C PRO A 605 11.07 -9.05 -25.85
N GLN A 606 10.32 -9.13 -26.96
CA GLN A 606 10.75 -8.55 -28.25
C GLN A 606 10.15 -7.17 -28.56
N HIS A 607 9.03 -6.82 -27.92
CA HIS A 607 8.26 -5.63 -28.28
C HIS A 607 8.25 -4.58 -27.17
N ASN A 608 8.73 -4.92 -25.98
CA ASN A 608 8.78 -4.04 -24.82
C ASN A 608 7.43 -3.47 -24.41
N MET A 609 6.32 -4.12 -24.79
CA MET A 609 4.97 -3.72 -24.37
C MET A 609 4.64 -4.33 -23.01
N LEU A 610 3.93 -3.58 -22.18
CA LEU A 610 3.41 -4.02 -20.90
C LEU A 610 2.04 -4.68 -21.12
N MET A 611 1.82 -5.86 -20.53
CA MET A 611 0.53 -6.55 -20.58
C MET A 611 0.03 -6.80 -19.16
N VAL A 612 -1.19 -6.33 -18.88
CA VAL A 612 -1.81 -6.35 -17.55
C VAL A 612 -3.08 -7.20 -17.62
N ALA A 613 -3.25 -8.08 -16.63
CA ALA A 613 -4.51 -8.75 -16.37
C ALA A 613 -5.20 -8.11 -15.17
N GLU A 614 -6.48 -7.76 -15.31
CA GLU A 614 -7.26 -7.07 -14.29
C GLU A 614 -8.52 -7.90 -13.98
N ALA A 615 -8.90 -8.04 -12.71
CA ALA A 615 -10.09 -8.80 -12.31
C ALA A 615 -10.62 -8.43 -10.91
N ASP A 616 -11.95 -8.24 -10.81
CA ASP A 616 -12.67 -7.94 -9.58
C ASP A 616 -13.86 -8.87 -9.31
N TYR A 617 -14.03 -9.19 -8.03
CA TYR A 617 -15.15 -9.96 -7.49
C TYR A 617 -16.27 -9.04 -7.03
N GLY A 618 -17.52 -9.43 -7.27
CA GLY A 618 -18.71 -8.63 -6.96
C GLY A 618 -18.79 -7.36 -7.80
N ALA A 619 -18.30 -7.41 -9.05
CA ALA A 619 -18.28 -6.29 -9.99
C ALA A 619 -19.05 -6.66 -11.27
N ILE A 620 -19.65 -5.66 -11.91
CA ILE A 620 -20.36 -5.80 -13.19
C ILE A 620 -19.36 -5.52 -14.32
N PRO A 621 -19.21 -6.42 -15.32
CA PRO A 621 -18.38 -6.16 -16.49
C PRO A 621 -18.79 -4.85 -17.19
N LEU A 622 -17.81 -4.09 -17.68
CA LEU A 622 -18.08 -2.76 -18.24
C LEU A 622 -19.03 -2.85 -19.45
N ALA A 623 -18.88 -3.90 -20.27
CA ALA A 623 -19.74 -4.18 -21.41
C ALA A 623 -21.19 -4.52 -21.03
N GLU A 624 -21.44 -4.91 -19.78
CA GLU A 624 -22.75 -5.34 -19.29
C GLU A 624 -23.52 -4.23 -18.57
N ARG A 625 -22.83 -3.20 -18.07
CA ARG A 625 -23.39 -2.05 -17.33
C ARG A 625 -24.53 -1.34 -18.06
N GLU A 626 -25.69 -1.22 -17.40
CA GLU A 626 -26.90 -0.59 -17.96
C GLU A 626 -26.81 0.93 -17.96
N ASP A 627 -26.21 1.52 -16.93
CA ASP A 627 -25.99 2.95 -16.79
C ASP A 627 -25.16 3.51 -17.97
N LEU A 628 -24.10 2.81 -18.37
CA LEU A 628 -23.28 3.17 -19.53
C LEU A 628 -24.01 2.99 -20.86
N LYS A 629 -24.87 1.96 -20.97
CA LYS A 629 -25.70 1.74 -22.17
C LYS A 629 -26.72 2.86 -22.34
N GLN A 630 -27.28 3.37 -21.25
CA GLN A 630 -28.23 4.49 -21.28
C GLN A 630 -27.53 5.80 -21.71
N GLN A 631 -26.33 6.08 -21.19
CA GLN A 631 -25.53 7.24 -21.61
C GLN A 631 -25.16 7.20 -23.11
N LEU A 632 -24.80 6.02 -23.63
CA LEU A 632 -24.58 5.83 -25.07
C LEU A 632 -25.81 6.14 -25.92
N GLN A 633 -26.99 5.78 -25.41
CA GLN A 633 -28.26 5.97 -26.11
C GLN A 633 -28.75 7.42 -26.02
N SER A 634 -28.41 8.16 -24.96
CA SER A 634 -28.74 9.59 -24.81
C SER A 634 -27.90 10.50 -25.72
N GLY A 635 -26.84 9.99 -26.36
CA GLY A 635 -26.02 10.73 -27.33
C GLY A 635 -25.00 11.67 -26.69
N GLU A 636 -24.84 11.61 -25.37
CA GLU A 636 -23.73 12.23 -24.64
C GLU A 636 -22.52 11.27 -24.75
N ASN A 637 -21.53 11.65 -25.57
CA ASN A 637 -20.27 10.94 -25.86
C ASN A 637 -20.39 9.69 -26.76
N GLY A 638 -20.00 9.88 -28.03
CA GLY A 638 -19.93 8.83 -29.05
C GLY A 638 -18.93 7.71 -28.72
N VAL A 639 -19.33 6.48 -29.04
CA VAL A 639 -18.54 5.23 -29.05
C VAL A 639 -17.71 4.99 -27.77
N LEU A 640 -18.35 4.48 -26.71
CA LEU A 640 -17.68 4.03 -25.48
C LEU A 640 -16.68 2.89 -25.79
N GLN A 641 -15.39 3.25 -25.87
CA GLN A 641 -14.28 2.39 -25.48
C GLN A 641 -14.13 2.34 -23.93
N GLY A 642 -15.24 2.49 -23.21
CA GLY A 642 -15.30 2.59 -21.75
C GLY A 642 -15.04 4.00 -21.22
N VAL A 643 -15.14 4.15 -19.89
CA VAL A 643 -14.86 5.35 -19.06
C VAL A 643 -13.41 5.88 -19.22
N GLU A 644 -12.65 5.36 -20.19
CA GLU A 644 -11.20 5.47 -20.28
C GLU A 644 -10.68 6.72 -21.00
N PHE A 645 -11.55 7.69 -21.32
CA PHE A 645 -11.14 8.95 -21.93
C PHE A 645 -11.92 10.18 -21.44
N ASP A 646 -12.90 9.99 -20.55
CA ASP A 646 -13.56 11.10 -19.87
C ASP A 646 -13.02 11.17 -18.44
N GLU A 647 -12.10 12.12 -18.21
CA GLU A 647 -11.45 12.31 -16.91
C GLU A 647 -12.45 12.63 -15.79
N GLU A 648 -13.56 13.30 -16.12
CA GLU A 648 -14.61 13.65 -15.17
C GLU A 648 -15.37 12.40 -14.73
N ALA A 649 -15.84 11.58 -15.68
CA ALA A 649 -16.50 10.32 -15.36
C ALA A 649 -15.59 9.35 -14.59
N ALA A 650 -14.31 9.28 -14.94
CA ALA A 650 -13.33 8.46 -14.21
C ALA A 650 -13.13 8.96 -12.77
N ALA A 651 -13.03 10.28 -12.56
CA ALA A 651 -12.90 10.85 -11.21
C ALA A 651 -14.15 10.58 -10.35
N LEU A 652 -15.34 10.66 -10.95
CA LEU A 652 -16.60 10.30 -10.27
C LEU A 652 -16.64 8.82 -9.90
N GLU A 653 -16.19 7.91 -10.78
CA GLU A 653 -16.13 6.48 -10.48
C GLU A 653 -15.04 6.14 -9.43
N GLU A 654 -13.91 6.85 -9.42
CA GLU A 654 -12.90 6.76 -8.35
C GLU A 654 -13.46 7.24 -7.01
N GLN A 655 -14.33 8.26 -7.02
CA GLN A 655 -14.97 8.79 -5.82
C GLN A 655 -16.06 7.85 -5.28
N TYR A 656 -17.01 7.43 -6.12
CA TYR A 656 -18.18 6.66 -5.70
C TYR A 656 -17.94 5.15 -5.64
N GLY A 657 -16.97 4.67 -6.42
CA GLY A 657 -16.84 3.27 -6.78
C GLY A 657 -17.83 2.84 -7.88
N PRO A 658 -17.57 1.71 -8.55
CA PRO A 658 -18.44 1.19 -9.59
C PRO A 658 -19.70 0.53 -8.98
N PRO A 659 -20.79 0.42 -9.77
CA PRO A 659 -21.95 -0.39 -9.42
C PRO A 659 -21.54 -1.79 -8.98
N LYS A 660 -22.14 -2.27 -7.89
CA LYS A 660 -21.79 -3.56 -7.29
C LYS A 660 -22.56 -4.68 -7.95
N GLY A 661 -21.83 -5.70 -8.40
CA GLY A 661 -22.42 -6.95 -8.88
C GLY A 661 -22.94 -7.81 -7.73
N SER A 662 -23.79 -8.78 -8.06
CA SER A 662 -24.26 -9.78 -7.09
C SER A 662 -23.10 -10.64 -6.57
N PRO A 663 -23.21 -11.23 -5.36
CA PRO A 663 -22.21 -12.20 -4.88
C PRO A 663 -21.95 -13.30 -5.91
N GLY A 664 -20.67 -13.58 -6.20
CA GLY A 664 -20.26 -14.56 -7.21
C GLY A 664 -20.09 -14.01 -8.64
N GLN A 665 -20.44 -12.74 -8.88
CA GLN A 665 -20.20 -12.08 -10.16
C GLN A 665 -18.74 -11.58 -10.28
N TRP A 666 -18.18 -11.61 -11.47
CA TRP A 666 -16.81 -11.24 -11.80
C TRP A 666 -16.77 -10.33 -13.02
N ALA A 667 -15.87 -9.36 -12.97
CA ALA A 667 -15.48 -8.53 -14.11
C ALA A 667 -13.97 -8.64 -14.30
N ALA A 668 -13.51 -8.75 -15.55
CA ALA A 668 -12.10 -8.90 -15.85
C ALA A 668 -11.76 -8.45 -17.26
N CYS A 669 -10.53 -7.98 -17.46
CA CYS A 669 -10.02 -7.58 -18.77
C CYS A 669 -8.53 -7.86 -18.93
N LEU A 670 -8.07 -7.85 -20.18
CA LEU A 670 -6.66 -7.84 -20.54
C LEU A 670 -6.32 -6.51 -21.21
N ARG A 671 -5.24 -5.87 -20.76
CA ARG A 671 -4.78 -4.57 -21.26
C ARG A 671 -3.35 -4.65 -21.75
N VAL A 672 -3.06 -3.94 -22.83
CA VAL A 672 -1.71 -3.68 -23.33
C VAL A 672 -1.43 -2.19 -23.18
N VAL A 673 -0.33 -1.85 -22.53
CA VAL A 673 0.11 -0.48 -22.25
C VAL A 673 1.46 -0.24 -22.91
N ASP A 674 1.60 0.90 -23.60
CA ASP A 674 2.87 1.38 -24.12
C ASP A 674 3.68 2.01 -22.97
N PRO A 675 4.87 1.49 -22.61
CA PRO A 675 5.64 2.04 -21.48
C PRO A 675 6.16 3.46 -21.73
N ALA A 676 6.29 3.90 -22.99
CA ALA A 676 6.84 5.21 -23.32
C ALA A 676 5.83 6.34 -23.12
N THR A 677 4.56 6.09 -23.47
CA THR A 677 3.47 7.07 -23.36
C THR A 677 2.54 6.81 -22.18
N LEU A 678 2.62 5.62 -21.56
CA LEU A 678 1.66 5.09 -20.59
C LEU A 678 0.21 5.08 -21.07
N SER A 679 -0.01 5.10 -22.39
CA SER A 679 -1.34 4.98 -22.95
C SER A 679 -1.74 3.53 -23.21
N THR A 680 -3.03 3.25 -23.10
CA THR A 680 -3.59 1.95 -23.47
C THR A 680 -3.51 1.76 -24.98
N ALA A 681 -2.77 0.74 -25.42
CA ALA A 681 -2.70 0.34 -26.83
C ALA A 681 -3.85 -0.59 -27.23
N PHE A 682 -4.29 -1.44 -26.30
CA PHE A 682 -5.38 -2.39 -26.52
C PHE A 682 -6.00 -2.83 -25.20
N VAL A 683 -7.31 -3.06 -25.20
CA VAL A 683 -8.05 -3.62 -24.06
C VAL A 683 -9.13 -4.58 -24.58
N THR A 684 -9.33 -5.69 -23.89
CA THR A 684 -10.42 -6.64 -24.18
C THR A 684 -11.05 -7.14 -22.88
N GLU A 685 -12.37 -7.05 -22.80
CA GLU A 685 -13.16 -7.62 -21.71
C GLU A 685 -13.20 -9.15 -21.81
N LEU A 686 -13.28 -9.80 -20.64
CA LEU A 686 -13.64 -11.21 -20.53
C LEU A 686 -15.14 -11.36 -20.32
N ASP A 687 -15.66 -12.47 -20.83
CA ASP A 687 -17.09 -12.79 -20.85
C ASP A 687 -17.43 -13.97 -19.92
N ASN A 688 -18.72 -14.23 -19.74
CA ASN A 688 -19.26 -15.40 -19.02
C ASN A 688 -18.83 -15.50 -17.55
N ASN A 689 -18.85 -14.39 -16.81
CA ASN A 689 -18.55 -14.37 -15.38
C ASN A 689 -17.16 -14.96 -15.03
N GLU A 690 -16.16 -14.66 -15.87
CA GLU A 690 -14.79 -15.16 -15.71
C GLU A 690 -13.89 -14.15 -15.01
N GLY A 691 -13.18 -14.59 -13.97
CA GLY A 691 -12.04 -13.89 -13.39
C GLY A 691 -10.71 -14.42 -13.91
N VAL A 692 -9.70 -13.55 -14.05
CA VAL A 692 -8.32 -13.99 -14.36
C VAL A 692 -7.65 -14.53 -13.10
N THR A 693 -7.05 -15.72 -13.20
CA THR A 693 -6.34 -16.39 -12.09
C THR A 693 -4.83 -16.37 -12.27
N CYS A 694 -4.32 -16.43 -13.51
CA CYS A 694 -2.90 -16.30 -13.81
C CYS A 694 -2.65 -15.84 -15.25
N MET A 695 -1.44 -15.34 -15.52
CA MET A 695 -1.00 -14.90 -16.84
C MET A 695 0.51 -15.13 -17.02
N GLY A 696 0.93 -15.58 -18.20
CA GLY A 696 2.34 -15.78 -18.51
C GLY A 696 2.62 -15.85 -20.01
N LEU A 697 3.82 -15.44 -20.42
CA LEU A 697 4.31 -15.58 -21.78
C LEU A 697 4.97 -16.95 -21.97
N ALA A 698 4.68 -17.61 -23.09
CA ALA A 698 5.25 -18.91 -23.42
C ALA A 698 5.66 -18.97 -24.89
N ALA A 699 6.92 -19.33 -25.14
CA ALA A 699 7.39 -19.69 -26.48
C ALA A 699 6.88 -21.09 -26.84
N LEU A 700 5.90 -21.16 -27.75
CA LEU A 700 5.25 -22.40 -28.18
C LEU A 700 5.57 -22.70 -29.63
N SER A 701 5.67 -23.99 -29.98
CA SER A 701 5.85 -24.45 -31.36
C SER A 701 4.49 -24.77 -32.00
N PRO A 702 4.03 -24.02 -33.02
CA PRO A 702 2.75 -24.28 -33.70
C PRO A 702 2.72 -25.58 -34.52
N SER A 703 3.89 -26.10 -34.86
CA SER A 703 4.07 -27.41 -35.47
C SER A 703 5.35 -28.07 -34.95
N THR A 704 5.45 -29.39 -35.04
CA THR A 704 6.59 -30.20 -34.56
C THR A 704 7.94 -29.84 -35.20
N LYS A 705 7.95 -29.05 -36.28
CA LYS A 705 9.15 -28.56 -36.97
C LYS A 705 9.16 -27.03 -37.21
N GLY A 706 8.17 -26.29 -36.69
CA GLY A 706 8.04 -24.85 -36.91
C GLY A 706 8.87 -24.03 -35.92
N PRO A 707 9.18 -22.75 -36.23
CA PRO A 707 9.81 -21.85 -35.28
C PRO A 707 8.93 -21.67 -34.04
N GLN A 708 9.56 -21.40 -32.89
CA GLN A 708 8.84 -21.02 -31.69
C GLN A 708 8.33 -19.58 -31.84
N GLU A 709 7.08 -19.36 -31.44
CA GLU A 709 6.46 -18.05 -31.37
C GLU A 709 6.01 -17.79 -29.93
N THR A 710 6.14 -16.54 -29.48
CA THR A 710 5.70 -16.14 -28.13
C THR A 710 4.19 -15.93 -28.12
N PHE A 711 3.48 -16.67 -27.26
CA PHE A 711 2.06 -16.50 -27.01
C PHE A 711 1.82 -16.04 -25.58
N LEU A 712 0.71 -15.32 -25.37
CA LEU A 712 0.21 -15.01 -24.05
C LEU A 712 -0.79 -16.09 -23.62
N ALA A 713 -0.48 -16.81 -22.55
CA ALA A 713 -1.37 -17.77 -21.92
C ALA A 713 -2.00 -17.16 -20.68
N VAL A 714 -3.33 -17.23 -20.58
CA VAL A 714 -4.11 -16.66 -19.50
C VAL A 714 -5.01 -17.74 -18.90
N GLY A 715 -4.86 -18.00 -17.60
CA GLY A 715 -5.76 -18.84 -16.84
C GLY A 715 -6.98 -18.03 -16.38
N THR A 716 -8.18 -18.57 -16.60
CA THR A 716 -9.44 -17.94 -16.18
C THR A 716 -10.34 -18.94 -15.49
N ALA A 717 -11.22 -18.47 -14.60
CA ALA A 717 -12.18 -19.28 -13.89
C ALA A 717 -13.56 -18.61 -13.88
N GLN A 718 -14.59 -19.36 -14.25
CA GLN A 718 -15.99 -18.96 -14.26
C GLN A 718 -16.62 -19.20 -12.88
N GLY A 719 -17.32 -18.20 -12.34
CA GLY A 719 -18.04 -18.31 -11.07
C GLY A 719 -17.12 -18.66 -9.89
N LEU A 720 -15.88 -18.17 -9.91
CA LEU A 720 -14.86 -18.48 -8.90
C LEU A 720 -15.29 -18.01 -7.50
N ARG A 721 -15.16 -18.89 -6.52
CA ARG A 721 -15.38 -18.64 -5.10
C ARG A 721 -14.13 -19.07 -4.34
N TYR A 722 -13.85 -18.44 -3.18
CA TYR A 722 -12.66 -18.74 -2.38
C TYR A 722 -12.94 -19.47 -1.07
N LEU A 723 -14.18 -19.44 -0.56
CA LEU A 723 -14.58 -20.04 0.73
C LEU A 723 -15.86 -20.91 0.58
N PRO A 724 -15.73 -22.24 0.36
CA PRO A 724 -14.51 -22.94 -0.05
C PRO A 724 -14.07 -22.53 -1.47
N THR A 725 -12.80 -22.79 -1.82
CA THR A 725 -12.29 -22.47 -3.15
C THR A 725 -12.89 -23.43 -4.19
N ASP A 726 -13.65 -22.88 -5.13
CA ASP A 726 -14.34 -23.65 -6.18
C ASP A 726 -14.65 -22.77 -7.39
N CYS A 727 -14.92 -23.38 -8.55
CA CYS A 727 -15.35 -22.68 -9.76
C CYS A 727 -16.23 -23.58 -10.63
N GLU A 728 -17.16 -22.98 -11.36
CA GLU A 728 -18.06 -23.71 -12.27
C GLU A 728 -17.29 -24.33 -13.45
N ALA A 729 -16.32 -23.58 -13.99
CA ALA A 729 -15.42 -24.04 -15.03
C ALA A 729 -14.10 -23.25 -15.00
N ALA A 730 -13.01 -23.87 -15.44
CA ALA A 730 -11.71 -23.23 -15.59
C ALA A 730 -11.20 -23.38 -17.02
N TYR A 731 -10.47 -22.38 -17.50
CA TYR A 731 -9.99 -22.33 -18.87
C TYR A 731 -8.55 -21.83 -18.96
N ILE A 732 -7.88 -22.21 -20.05
CA ILE A 732 -6.66 -21.57 -20.54
C ILE A 732 -6.99 -20.91 -21.87
N ARG A 733 -6.91 -19.58 -21.90
CA ARG A 733 -7.02 -18.76 -23.11
C ARG A 733 -5.61 -18.51 -23.67
N VAL A 734 -5.42 -18.75 -24.97
CA VAL A 734 -4.14 -18.51 -25.64
C VAL A 734 -4.33 -17.39 -26.66
N TYR A 735 -3.56 -16.32 -26.50
CA TYR A 735 -3.59 -15.16 -27.37
C TYR A 735 -2.32 -15.09 -28.20
N ARG A 736 -2.49 -14.77 -29.48
CA ARG A 736 -1.41 -14.35 -30.36
C ARG A 736 -1.16 -12.86 -30.17
N VAL A 737 0.10 -12.48 -30.12
CA VAL A 737 0.52 -11.09 -30.00
C VAL A 737 0.78 -10.55 -31.41
N LEU A 738 0.05 -9.51 -31.79
CA LEU A 738 0.08 -8.92 -33.14
C LEU A 738 0.52 -7.45 -33.08
N ASP A 739 0.71 -6.86 -34.26
CA ASP A 739 0.95 -5.42 -34.44
C ASP A 739 2.09 -4.90 -33.56
N SER A 740 3.22 -5.63 -33.58
CA SER A 740 4.41 -5.32 -32.78
C SER A 740 4.13 -5.23 -31.27
N GLY A 741 3.27 -6.12 -30.75
CA GLY A 741 2.94 -6.15 -29.33
C GLY A 741 1.69 -5.37 -28.95
N ARG A 742 1.13 -4.58 -29.87
CA ARG A 742 0.06 -3.62 -29.54
C ARG A 742 -1.34 -4.22 -29.52
N ARG A 743 -1.55 -5.43 -30.04
CA ARG A 743 -2.87 -6.08 -30.08
C ARG A 743 -2.80 -7.55 -29.69
N LEU A 744 -3.83 -8.02 -28.98
CA LEU A 744 -4.01 -9.44 -28.64
C LEU A 744 -5.16 -10.03 -29.47
N GLU A 745 -4.90 -11.17 -30.10
CA GLU A 745 -5.92 -11.94 -30.82
C GLU A 745 -6.10 -13.31 -30.15
N LEU A 746 -7.32 -13.61 -29.70
CA LEU A 746 -7.63 -14.91 -29.10
C LEU A 746 -7.54 -16.02 -30.16
N LEU A 747 -6.66 -16.98 -29.96
CA LEU A 747 -6.57 -18.16 -30.84
C LEU A 747 -7.60 -19.22 -30.47
N HIS A 748 -7.62 -19.61 -29.19
CA HIS A 748 -8.60 -20.55 -28.67
C HIS A 748 -8.69 -20.50 -27.14
N LYS A 749 -9.84 -20.94 -26.62
CA LYS A 749 -10.11 -21.15 -25.20
C LYS A 749 -10.22 -22.65 -24.93
N THR A 750 -9.39 -23.18 -24.04
CA THR A 750 -9.36 -24.61 -23.69
C THR A 750 -9.84 -24.82 -22.27
N GLN A 751 -10.92 -25.56 -22.08
CA GLN A 751 -11.40 -25.92 -20.74
C GLN A 751 -10.46 -26.91 -20.05
N THR A 752 -10.25 -26.72 -18.75
CA THR A 752 -9.43 -27.57 -17.88
C THR A 752 -10.27 -28.19 -16.77
N GLU A 753 -9.93 -29.42 -16.38
CA GLU A 753 -10.59 -30.17 -15.29
C GLU A 753 -9.74 -30.14 -14.02
N GLY A 754 -10.33 -30.10 -12.82
CA GLY A 754 -9.58 -30.23 -11.56
C GLY A 754 -9.30 -28.91 -10.84
N GLY A 755 -10.12 -27.89 -11.08
CA GLY A 755 -10.05 -26.60 -10.39
C GLY A 755 -9.38 -25.49 -11.20
N PRO A 756 -9.28 -24.28 -10.61
CA PRO A 756 -8.75 -23.11 -11.30
C PRO A 756 -7.29 -23.28 -11.72
N VAL A 757 -6.91 -22.57 -12.79
CA VAL A 757 -5.54 -22.55 -13.31
C VAL A 757 -4.72 -21.53 -12.52
N GLY A 758 -3.99 -21.97 -11.50
CA GLY A 758 -3.19 -21.08 -10.64
C GLY A 758 -1.88 -20.57 -11.27
N ALA A 759 -1.28 -21.29 -12.22
CA ALA A 759 -0.04 -20.90 -12.88
C ALA A 759 0.13 -21.50 -14.28
N VAL A 760 0.87 -20.78 -15.13
CA VAL A 760 1.29 -21.19 -16.48
C VAL A 760 2.76 -20.84 -16.72
N ALA A 761 3.48 -21.66 -17.50
CA ALA A 761 4.87 -21.38 -17.88
C ALA A 761 5.26 -22.06 -19.21
N GLY A 762 6.14 -21.43 -19.99
CA GLY A 762 6.73 -22.07 -21.17
C GLY A 762 7.76 -23.14 -20.78
N TYR A 763 7.72 -24.30 -21.44
CA TYR A 763 8.69 -25.39 -21.23
C TYR A 763 9.01 -26.10 -22.56
N LYS A 764 10.21 -25.86 -23.11
CA LYS A 764 10.74 -26.55 -24.30
C LYS A 764 9.75 -26.57 -25.49
N GLY A 765 9.19 -25.41 -25.85
CA GLY A 765 8.25 -25.27 -26.96
C GLY A 765 6.81 -25.71 -26.66
N ARG A 766 6.51 -26.03 -25.39
CA ARG A 766 5.21 -26.48 -24.89
C ARG A 766 4.78 -25.62 -23.70
N LEU A 767 3.52 -25.73 -23.29
CA LEU A 767 2.97 -25.01 -22.15
C LEU A 767 2.84 -25.93 -20.93
N LEU A 768 3.42 -25.55 -19.80
CA LEU A 768 3.06 -26.07 -18.50
C LEU A 768 1.89 -25.27 -17.95
N ALA A 769 0.92 -25.96 -17.36
CA ALA A 769 -0.18 -25.32 -16.67
C ALA A 769 -0.63 -26.16 -15.47
N SER A 770 -1.06 -25.49 -14.42
CA SER A 770 -1.71 -26.12 -13.27
C SER A 770 -3.22 -26.24 -13.47
N SER A 771 -3.85 -27.16 -12.77
CA SER A 771 -5.29 -27.15 -12.48
C SER A 771 -5.47 -27.73 -11.09
N GLY A 772 -5.71 -26.84 -10.11
CA GLY A 772 -5.57 -27.18 -8.69
C GLY A 772 -4.20 -27.80 -8.37
N PRO A 773 -4.12 -28.99 -7.75
CA PRO A 773 -2.87 -29.72 -7.50
C PRO A 773 -2.28 -30.42 -8.73
N VAL A 774 -2.91 -30.35 -9.90
CA VAL A 774 -2.49 -31.14 -11.07
C VAL A 774 -1.58 -30.32 -11.98
N LEU A 775 -0.34 -30.76 -12.18
CA LEU A 775 0.57 -30.20 -13.19
C LEU A 775 0.34 -30.88 -14.54
N ARG A 776 0.19 -30.11 -15.61
CA ARG A 776 -0.03 -30.62 -16.98
C ARG A 776 0.94 -30.03 -17.98
N LEU A 777 1.33 -30.85 -18.96
CA LEU A 777 2.06 -30.44 -20.15
C LEU A 777 1.12 -30.42 -21.35
N TYR A 778 1.04 -29.28 -22.02
CA TYR A 778 0.22 -29.04 -23.20
C TYR A 778 1.06 -28.74 -24.43
N GLU A 779 0.62 -29.24 -25.57
CA GLU A 779 1.11 -28.82 -26.89
C GLU A 779 0.07 -27.93 -27.56
N LEU A 780 0.51 -26.95 -28.34
CA LEU A 780 -0.38 -26.04 -29.06
C LEU A 780 -1.10 -26.80 -30.18
N GLY A 781 -2.43 -26.77 -30.17
CA GLY A 781 -3.27 -27.34 -31.22
C GLY A 781 -4.04 -26.24 -31.95
N LYS A 782 -4.64 -26.57 -33.11
CA LYS A 782 -5.36 -25.58 -33.92
C LYS A 782 -6.65 -25.06 -33.28
N LYS A 783 -7.32 -25.87 -32.44
CA LYS A 783 -8.61 -25.55 -31.82
C LYS A 783 -8.59 -25.50 -30.29
N LYS A 784 -7.58 -26.13 -29.69
CA LYS A 784 -7.40 -26.25 -28.24
C LYS A 784 -5.99 -26.73 -27.92
N LEU A 785 -5.57 -26.54 -26.67
CA LEU A 785 -4.37 -27.15 -26.14
C LEU A 785 -4.54 -28.68 -26.00
N LEU A 786 -3.51 -29.42 -26.42
CA LEU A 786 -3.50 -30.89 -26.39
C LEU A 786 -2.71 -31.37 -25.17
N ARG A 787 -3.40 -31.89 -24.15
CA ARG A 787 -2.75 -32.49 -22.96
C ARG A 787 -1.88 -33.67 -23.38
N LYS A 788 -0.60 -33.63 -23.00
CA LYS A 788 0.38 -34.69 -23.27
C LYS A 788 0.71 -35.48 -22.03
N CYS A 789 0.97 -34.82 -20.92
CA CYS A 789 1.37 -35.42 -19.66
C CYS A 789 0.65 -34.73 -18.51
N GLU A 790 0.42 -35.46 -17.43
CA GLU A 790 -0.09 -34.89 -16.18
C GLU A 790 0.56 -35.55 -14.95
N TYR A 791 0.63 -34.79 -13.86
CA TYR A 791 1.06 -35.25 -12.55
C TYR A 791 0.05 -34.80 -11.51
N LYS A 792 -0.49 -35.75 -10.74
CA LYS A 792 -1.65 -35.55 -9.85
C LYS A 792 -1.34 -35.68 -8.36
N LYS A 793 -0.08 -35.89 -7.99
CA LYS A 793 0.33 -36.20 -6.61
C LYS A 793 0.95 -35.00 -5.89
N LEU A 794 0.66 -33.77 -6.30
CA LEU A 794 1.07 -32.59 -5.51
C LEU A 794 0.03 -32.34 -4.40
N PRO A 795 0.41 -31.69 -3.29
CA PRO A 795 -0.39 -31.71 -2.07
C PRO A 795 -1.67 -30.86 -2.11
N VAL A 796 -1.60 -29.59 -2.52
CA VAL A 796 -2.73 -28.66 -2.36
C VAL A 796 -3.10 -27.97 -3.68
N ASN A 797 -2.48 -26.83 -4.00
CA ASN A 797 -2.77 -26.05 -5.20
C ASN A 797 -1.48 -25.42 -5.71
N ILE A 798 -1.26 -25.48 -7.02
CA ILE A 798 -0.08 -24.87 -7.63
C ILE A 798 -0.38 -23.39 -7.90
N MET A 799 0.38 -22.50 -7.27
CA MET A 799 0.23 -21.04 -7.41
C MET A 799 1.35 -20.39 -8.23
N SER A 800 2.48 -21.09 -8.41
CA SER A 800 3.62 -20.59 -9.19
C SER A 800 4.31 -21.72 -9.95
N LEU A 801 4.72 -21.43 -11.18
CA LEU A 801 5.54 -22.31 -12.01
C LEU A 801 6.71 -21.52 -12.55
N GLN A 802 7.92 -21.98 -12.23
CA GLN A 802 9.17 -21.45 -12.79
C GLN A 802 9.93 -22.57 -13.49
N VAL A 803 10.64 -22.22 -14.57
CA VAL A 803 11.39 -23.18 -15.39
C VAL A 803 12.81 -22.71 -15.53
N GLN A 804 13.75 -23.62 -15.26
CA GLN A 804 15.17 -23.36 -15.45
C GLN A 804 15.85 -24.54 -16.15
N GLY A 805 16.14 -24.37 -17.43
CA GLY A 805 16.68 -25.44 -18.28
C GLY A 805 15.76 -26.66 -18.34
N SER A 806 16.15 -27.75 -17.69
CA SER A 806 15.38 -29.01 -17.63
C SER A 806 14.49 -29.13 -16.39
N ARG A 807 14.64 -28.23 -15.40
CA ARG A 807 13.98 -28.29 -14.10
C ARG A 807 12.73 -27.45 -14.07
N ILE A 808 11.73 -27.97 -13.39
CA ILE A 808 10.44 -27.33 -13.15
C ILE A 808 10.35 -27.10 -11.65
N ILE A 809 10.20 -25.85 -11.25
CA ILE A 809 10.05 -25.42 -9.87
C ILE A 809 8.57 -25.12 -9.67
N VAL A 810 7.93 -25.89 -8.79
CA VAL A 810 6.50 -25.79 -8.51
C VAL A 810 6.31 -25.19 -7.13
N GLY A 811 5.64 -24.04 -7.05
CA GLY A 811 5.21 -23.43 -5.79
C GLY A 811 3.81 -23.88 -5.42
N ASP A 812 3.69 -24.62 -4.33
CA ASP A 812 2.43 -25.01 -3.71
C ASP A 812 1.93 -23.90 -2.78
N SER A 813 0.61 -23.68 -2.72
CA SER A 813 -0.03 -22.67 -1.89
C SER A 813 0.20 -22.84 -0.38
N GLN A 814 0.64 -24.02 0.07
CA GLN A 814 0.83 -24.37 1.47
C GLN A 814 2.10 -25.20 1.72
N GLU A 815 2.43 -26.14 0.83
CA GLU A 815 3.53 -27.09 1.01
C GLU A 815 4.84 -26.65 0.30
N SER A 816 5.10 -25.35 0.28
CA SER A 816 6.38 -24.77 -0.19
C SER A 816 6.70 -25.13 -1.65
N VAL A 817 7.92 -25.60 -1.92
CA VAL A 817 8.43 -25.81 -3.27
C VAL A 817 8.73 -27.28 -3.54
N HIS A 818 8.30 -27.75 -4.71
CA HIS A 818 8.65 -29.06 -5.27
C HIS A 818 9.46 -28.91 -6.55
N LEU A 819 10.59 -29.62 -6.65
CA LEU A 819 11.42 -29.69 -7.84
C LEU A 819 11.10 -30.94 -8.66
N MET A 820 10.81 -30.71 -9.94
CA MET A 820 10.33 -31.73 -10.86
C MET A 820 11.15 -31.75 -12.15
N LYS A 821 11.23 -32.94 -12.78
CA LYS A 821 11.73 -33.12 -14.14
C LYS A 821 10.71 -33.84 -15.00
N TYR A 822 10.74 -33.56 -16.31
CA TYR A 822 9.93 -34.23 -17.31
C TYR A 822 10.79 -35.21 -18.12
N LYS A 823 10.43 -36.49 -18.08
CA LYS A 823 11.06 -37.54 -18.85
C LYS A 823 10.35 -37.72 -20.18
N LYS A 824 10.95 -37.20 -21.26
CA LYS A 824 10.35 -37.21 -22.60
C LYS A 824 10.10 -38.61 -23.16
N ALA A 825 10.98 -39.57 -22.90
CA ALA A 825 10.89 -40.94 -23.44
C ALA A 825 9.66 -41.70 -22.94
N GLU A 826 9.29 -41.51 -21.66
CA GLU A 826 8.13 -42.15 -21.02
C GLU A 826 6.94 -41.20 -20.90
N ASN A 827 7.14 -39.92 -21.23
CA ASN A 827 6.14 -38.88 -21.12
C ASN A 827 5.53 -38.79 -19.71
N ILE A 828 6.39 -38.81 -18.69
CA ILE A 828 6.04 -38.71 -17.27
C ILE A 828 6.78 -37.56 -16.59
N PHE A 829 6.16 -37.03 -15.53
CA PHE A 829 6.83 -36.18 -14.56
C PHE A 829 7.20 -36.99 -13.32
N TYR A 830 8.27 -36.57 -12.66
CA TYR A 830 8.61 -37.05 -11.32
C TYR A 830 9.13 -35.90 -10.47
N ILE A 831 8.82 -35.94 -9.18
CA ILE A 831 9.39 -35.06 -8.16
C ILE A 831 10.70 -35.71 -7.69
N PHE A 832 11.77 -34.93 -7.62
CA PHE A 832 13.05 -35.43 -7.11
C PHE A 832 13.50 -34.70 -5.83
N ALA A 833 13.04 -33.48 -5.58
CA ALA A 833 13.29 -32.79 -4.32
C ALA A 833 12.09 -31.94 -3.89
N ASP A 834 11.97 -31.70 -2.59
CA ASP A 834 10.98 -30.80 -1.98
C ASP A 834 11.55 -30.12 -0.72
N ASP A 835 10.86 -29.10 -0.25
CA ASP A 835 11.21 -28.43 1.01
C ASP A 835 10.88 -29.31 2.23
N THR A 836 11.47 -28.97 3.38
CA THR A 836 11.24 -29.64 4.66
C THR A 836 10.17 -28.97 5.51
N MET A 837 9.78 -27.74 5.16
CA MET A 837 8.82 -26.93 5.90
C MET A 837 7.69 -26.46 4.98
N PRO A 838 6.44 -26.41 5.47
CA PRO A 838 5.34 -25.79 4.74
C PRO A 838 5.56 -24.27 4.66
N ARG A 839 5.23 -23.70 3.50
CA ARG A 839 5.32 -22.26 3.22
C ARG A 839 4.14 -21.88 2.33
N PHE A 840 3.49 -20.79 2.68
CA PHE A 840 2.31 -20.29 1.96
C PHE A 840 2.75 -19.41 0.80
N VAL A 841 3.30 -20.05 -0.24
CA VAL A 841 4.05 -19.38 -1.31
C VAL A 841 3.19 -18.34 -2.03
N THR A 842 3.72 -17.13 -2.14
CA THR A 842 3.16 -16.05 -2.96
C THR A 842 4.00 -15.79 -4.20
N SER A 843 5.33 -15.88 -4.09
CA SER A 843 6.26 -15.62 -5.18
C SER A 843 7.50 -16.51 -5.09
N ILE A 844 8.04 -16.89 -6.25
CA ILE A 844 9.29 -17.66 -6.38
C ILE A 844 10.16 -16.96 -7.41
N LEU A 845 11.43 -16.76 -7.06
CA LEU A 845 12.45 -16.19 -7.94
C LEU A 845 13.64 -17.15 -8.05
N PRO A 846 13.84 -17.80 -9.21
CA PRO A 846 15.08 -18.51 -9.49
C PRO A 846 16.28 -17.56 -9.46
N LEU A 847 17.32 -17.87 -8.68
CA LEU A 847 18.55 -17.08 -8.57
C LEU A 847 19.68 -17.68 -9.41
N ASP A 848 19.81 -19.00 -9.36
CA ASP A 848 20.69 -19.83 -10.19
C ASP A 848 20.03 -21.20 -10.37
N PHE A 849 20.71 -22.17 -11.01
CA PHE A 849 20.11 -23.47 -11.38
C PHE A 849 19.63 -24.33 -10.19
N ASP A 850 20.20 -24.09 -9.01
CA ASP A 850 19.99 -24.86 -7.79
C ASP A 850 19.33 -24.04 -6.67
N THR A 851 19.30 -22.71 -6.81
CA THR A 851 18.96 -21.77 -5.75
C THR A 851 17.82 -20.86 -6.17
N PHE A 852 16.84 -20.68 -5.29
CA PHE A 852 15.69 -19.82 -5.53
C PHE A 852 15.22 -19.16 -4.24
N ALA A 853 14.77 -17.92 -4.35
CA ALA A 853 14.10 -17.20 -3.28
C ALA A 853 12.59 -17.48 -3.31
N VAL A 854 12.00 -17.59 -2.12
CA VAL A 854 10.58 -17.84 -1.90
C VAL A 854 10.04 -16.78 -0.95
N GLY A 855 9.00 -16.07 -1.38
CA GLY A 855 8.18 -15.20 -0.56
C GLY A 855 6.90 -15.92 -0.14
N ASP A 856 6.39 -15.62 1.06
CA ASP A 856 5.14 -16.20 1.56
C ASP A 856 4.11 -15.15 2.04
N LYS A 857 2.88 -15.63 2.25
CA LYS A 857 1.72 -14.85 2.71
C LYS A 857 1.91 -14.23 4.10
N PHE A 858 2.86 -14.72 4.88
CA PHE A 858 3.17 -14.22 6.22
C PHE A 858 4.35 -13.25 6.20
N GLY A 859 4.82 -12.83 5.03
CA GLY A 859 5.88 -11.85 4.89
C GLY A 859 7.28 -12.38 5.21
N ASN A 860 7.50 -13.68 5.04
CA ASN A 860 8.84 -14.25 5.11
C ASN A 860 9.48 -14.33 3.72
N LEU A 861 10.79 -14.11 3.69
CA LEU A 861 11.66 -14.44 2.57
C LEU A 861 12.59 -15.58 2.98
N THR A 862 12.72 -16.58 2.11
CA THR A 862 13.60 -17.72 2.31
C THR A 862 14.34 -18.03 1.02
N VAL A 863 15.65 -18.22 1.09
CA VAL A 863 16.43 -18.73 -0.04
C VAL A 863 16.65 -20.22 0.17
N LEU A 864 16.11 -21.02 -0.75
CA LEU A 864 16.24 -22.47 -0.78
C LEU A 864 17.29 -22.87 -1.82
N ARG A 865 18.07 -23.91 -1.51
CA ARG A 865 19.09 -24.47 -2.39
C ARG A 865 19.02 -25.99 -2.42
N LEU A 866 19.11 -26.56 -3.62
CA LEU A 866 19.37 -27.99 -3.79
C LEU A 866 20.85 -28.29 -3.51
N PRO A 867 21.18 -29.29 -2.68
CA PRO A 867 22.58 -29.67 -2.46
C PRO A 867 23.30 -30.05 -3.77
N ALA A 868 24.55 -29.62 -3.93
CA ALA A 868 25.29 -29.74 -5.19
C ALA A 868 25.56 -31.21 -5.60
N ASP A 869 25.79 -32.09 -4.62
CA ASP A 869 25.95 -33.52 -4.83
C ASP A 869 24.66 -34.17 -5.36
N ILE A 870 23.51 -33.76 -4.85
CA ILE A 870 22.20 -34.20 -5.34
C ILE A 870 21.92 -33.61 -6.72
N SER A 871 22.22 -32.33 -6.93
CA SER A 871 22.11 -31.67 -8.23
C SER A 871 22.87 -32.44 -9.31
N ALA A 872 24.13 -32.81 -9.04
CA ALA A 872 24.95 -33.62 -9.94
C ALA A 872 24.33 -35.00 -10.20
N GLN A 873 23.90 -35.72 -9.16
CA GLN A 873 23.24 -37.03 -9.30
C GLN A 873 21.98 -36.98 -10.19
N VAL A 874 21.19 -35.92 -10.06
CA VAL A 874 19.95 -35.71 -10.83
C VAL A 874 20.24 -35.37 -12.30
N GLU A 875 21.38 -34.73 -12.60
CA GLU A 875 21.80 -34.47 -13.98
C GLU A 875 22.52 -35.67 -14.61
N GLU A 876 23.25 -36.48 -13.83
CA GLU A 876 23.88 -37.73 -14.26
C GLU A 876 22.89 -38.87 -14.56
N ASP A 877 21.65 -38.78 -14.05
CA ASP A 877 20.53 -39.65 -14.44
C ASP A 877 19.53 -38.91 -15.35
N PRO A 878 19.86 -38.63 -16.63
CA PRO A 878 18.95 -37.99 -17.56
C PRO A 878 17.71 -38.85 -17.85
N THR A 879 17.79 -40.17 -17.58
CA THR A 879 16.65 -41.07 -17.68
C THR A 879 15.71 -40.99 -16.48
N GLY A 880 16.14 -40.41 -15.35
CA GLY A 880 15.37 -40.35 -14.10
C GLY A 880 14.94 -41.70 -13.54
N GLY A 881 15.47 -42.83 -14.06
CA GLY A 881 15.02 -44.17 -13.72
C GLY A 881 15.37 -44.58 -12.29
N LYS A 882 16.53 -44.14 -11.79
CA LYS A 882 16.95 -44.41 -10.41
C LYS A 882 16.15 -43.58 -9.42
N LEU A 883 15.93 -42.29 -9.76
CA LEU A 883 15.27 -41.33 -8.88
C LEU A 883 13.76 -41.52 -8.83
N ALA A 884 13.11 -41.85 -9.94
CA ALA A 884 11.66 -42.12 -9.97
C ALA A 884 11.27 -43.37 -9.16
N ALA A 885 12.19 -44.34 -8.99
CA ALA A 885 11.99 -45.55 -8.20
C ALA A 885 12.45 -45.40 -6.73
N SER A 886 13.04 -44.27 -6.36
CA SER A 886 13.60 -44.07 -5.02
C SER A 886 12.50 -43.85 -3.97
N THR A 887 12.70 -44.38 -2.77
CA THR A 887 11.77 -44.20 -1.66
C THR A 887 11.84 -42.76 -1.15
N GLY A 888 10.68 -42.11 -1.05
CA GLY A 888 10.56 -40.76 -0.52
C GLY A 888 11.05 -40.63 0.93
N LYS A 889 11.50 -39.44 1.32
CA LYS A 889 11.85 -39.11 2.71
C LYS A 889 10.79 -38.19 3.31
N LEU A 890 10.49 -38.35 4.60
CA LEU A 890 9.54 -37.50 5.33
C LEU A 890 8.18 -37.39 4.62
N ASN A 891 7.64 -38.50 4.12
CA ASN A 891 6.38 -38.55 3.34
C ASN A 891 6.36 -37.67 2.07
N GLY A 892 7.53 -37.28 1.54
CA GLY A 892 7.66 -36.44 0.36
C GLY A 892 8.69 -36.96 -0.63
N ALA A 893 9.41 -36.05 -1.29
CA ALA A 893 10.43 -36.39 -2.28
C ALA A 893 11.66 -37.09 -1.65
N PRO A 894 12.48 -37.80 -2.43
CA PRO A 894 13.66 -38.51 -1.94
C PRO A 894 14.78 -37.57 -1.45
N HIS A 895 14.86 -36.36 -1.99
CA HIS A 895 15.84 -35.35 -1.61
C HIS A 895 15.17 -34.11 -1.03
N LYS A 896 15.89 -33.39 -0.17
CA LYS A 896 15.38 -32.22 0.54
C LYS A 896 16.19 -30.97 0.22
N LEU A 897 15.48 -29.87 0.05
CA LEU A 897 16.07 -28.54 -0.10
C LEU A 897 16.68 -28.06 1.22
N GLN A 898 17.70 -27.21 1.12
CA GLN A 898 18.30 -26.55 2.27
C GLN A 898 17.93 -25.07 2.26
N ALA A 899 17.37 -24.58 3.37
CA ALA A 899 17.21 -23.15 3.59
C ALA A 899 18.57 -22.54 3.95
N ILE A 900 19.13 -21.74 3.04
CA ILE A 900 20.42 -21.06 3.24
C ILE A 900 20.25 -19.67 3.83
N THR A 901 19.11 -19.01 3.61
CA THR A 901 18.79 -17.69 4.18
C THR A 901 17.33 -17.66 4.60
N ASN A 902 17.03 -17.08 5.76
CA ASN A 902 15.67 -16.83 6.26
C ASN A 902 15.60 -15.41 6.82
N PHE A 903 14.56 -14.68 6.48
CA PHE A 903 14.34 -13.34 7.00
C PHE A 903 12.86 -12.96 6.97
N HIS A 904 12.31 -12.47 8.09
CA HIS A 904 10.95 -11.93 8.13
C HIS A 904 10.95 -10.44 7.79
N ILE A 905 10.32 -10.09 6.66
CA ILE A 905 10.22 -8.72 6.16
C ILE A 905 9.21 -7.88 6.97
N GLY A 906 8.17 -8.54 7.49
CA GLY A 906 7.05 -7.90 8.20
C GLY A 906 5.87 -7.51 7.30
N ASP A 907 5.96 -7.79 6.00
CA ASP A 907 4.91 -7.52 5.02
C ASP A 907 4.92 -8.57 3.90
N THR A 908 3.76 -8.86 3.33
CA THR A 908 3.57 -9.93 2.34
C THR A 908 4.23 -9.56 1.02
N ILE A 909 5.15 -10.40 0.57
CA ILE A 909 5.86 -10.22 -0.70
C ILE A 909 4.96 -10.68 -1.84
N THR A 910 4.72 -9.82 -2.83
CA THR A 910 3.85 -10.11 -3.99
C THR A 910 4.65 -10.33 -5.27
N ALA A 911 5.81 -9.68 -5.39
CA ALA A 911 6.69 -9.80 -6.53
C ALA A 911 8.16 -9.83 -6.12
N MET A 912 8.97 -10.57 -6.87
CA MET A 912 10.42 -10.58 -6.74
C MET A 912 11.06 -10.64 -8.12
N GLN A 913 12.16 -9.93 -8.29
CA GLN A 913 12.97 -9.99 -9.50
C GLN A 913 14.45 -9.78 -9.17
N ARG A 914 15.33 -10.49 -9.89
CA ARG A 914 16.77 -10.22 -9.87
C ARG A 914 17.06 -9.10 -10.86
N ALA A 915 17.69 -8.02 -10.41
CA ALA A 915 18.03 -6.88 -11.27
C ALA A 915 19.24 -6.11 -10.73
N ALA A 916 19.98 -5.46 -11.63
CA ALA A 916 20.91 -4.39 -11.27
C ALA A 916 20.15 -3.06 -11.34
N LEU A 917 20.19 -2.27 -10.27
CA LEU A 917 19.44 -1.00 -10.19
C LEU A 917 20.23 0.22 -10.69
N GLN A 918 21.49 0.03 -11.05
CA GLN A 918 22.36 1.06 -11.62
C GLN A 918 23.32 0.42 -12.64
N PRO A 919 23.77 1.17 -13.66
CA PRO A 919 24.81 0.72 -14.58
C PRO A 919 26.07 0.23 -13.84
N GLY A 920 26.52 -0.99 -14.14
CA GLY A 920 27.70 -1.58 -13.49
C GLY A 920 27.48 -2.01 -12.03
N GLY A 921 26.29 -1.79 -11.46
CA GLY A 921 25.93 -2.25 -10.13
C GLY A 921 25.79 -3.77 -10.05
N GLN A 922 25.92 -4.30 -8.83
CA GLN A 922 25.71 -5.72 -8.57
C GLN A 922 24.22 -6.09 -8.70
N GLU A 923 23.94 -7.30 -9.19
CA GLU A 923 22.57 -7.82 -9.19
C GLU A 923 22.08 -8.05 -7.75
N VAL A 924 20.89 -7.53 -7.46
CA VAL A 924 20.20 -7.68 -6.17
C VAL A 924 18.86 -8.39 -6.37
N ILE A 925 18.30 -8.91 -5.27
CA ILE A 925 16.91 -9.35 -5.24
C ILE A 925 16.06 -8.12 -4.91
N VAL A 926 15.25 -7.65 -5.86
CA VAL A 926 14.27 -6.57 -5.64
C VAL A 926 12.92 -7.22 -5.35
N TYR A 927 12.20 -6.74 -4.35
CA TYR A 927 10.87 -7.23 -4.00
C TYR A 927 9.87 -6.09 -3.78
N GLY A 928 8.60 -6.36 -4.09
CA GLY A 928 7.46 -5.50 -3.79
C GLY A 928 6.50 -6.16 -2.81
N THR A 929 5.79 -5.36 -2.00
CA THR A 929 4.91 -5.87 -0.94
C THR A 929 3.48 -5.34 -0.99
N VAL A 930 2.57 -6.03 -0.29
CA VAL A 930 1.16 -5.63 -0.21
C VAL A 930 0.97 -4.24 0.38
N MET A 931 1.77 -3.77 1.36
CA MET A 931 1.61 -2.41 1.90
C MET A 931 2.26 -1.33 1.02
N GLY A 932 2.74 -1.66 -0.18
CA GLY A 932 3.33 -0.71 -1.12
C GLY A 932 4.83 -0.49 -0.98
N ALA A 933 5.53 -1.28 -0.16
CA ALA A 933 6.97 -1.13 0.00
C ALA A 933 7.74 -1.80 -1.14
N ILE A 934 8.88 -1.20 -1.49
CA ILE A 934 9.88 -1.79 -2.41
C ILE A 934 11.17 -1.92 -1.64
N GLY A 935 11.70 -3.13 -1.54
CA GLY A 935 12.96 -3.39 -0.87
C GLY A 935 13.90 -4.25 -1.70
N VAL A 936 15.12 -4.37 -1.20
CA VAL A 936 16.18 -5.14 -1.82
C VAL A 936 16.88 -6.05 -0.81
N LEU A 937 17.40 -7.17 -1.30
CA LEU A 937 18.44 -7.93 -0.62
C LEU A 937 19.72 -7.89 -1.44
N TYR A 938 20.73 -7.28 -0.84
CA TYR A 938 22.06 -7.13 -1.42
C TYR A 938 22.96 -8.29 -0.94
N PRO A 939 23.57 -9.07 -1.84
CA PRO A 939 24.53 -10.10 -1.45
C PRO A 939 25.89 -9.47 -1.14
N PHE A 940 26.41 -9.69 0.07
CA PHE A 940 27.73 -9.20 0.47
C PHE A 940 28.84 -9.71 -0.45
N SER A 941 29.76 -8.82 -0.82
CA SER A 941 30.90 -9.13 -1.69
C SER A 941 32.09 -9.72 -0.91
N SER A 942 32.23 -9.36 0.36
CA SER A 942 33.30 -9.84 1.25
C SER A 942 32.73 -10.38 2.56
N LYS A 943 33.50 -11.24 3.24
CA LYS A 943 33.12 -11.76 4.56
C LYS A 943 33.31 -10.67 5.63
N GLU A 944 34.32 -9.84 5.47
CA GLU A 944 34.67 -8.74 6.35
C GLU A 944 33.50 -7.74 6.48
N ASP A 945 32.84 -7.39 5.37
CA ASP A 945 31.67 -6.51 5.39
C ASP A 945 30.48 -7.19 6.08
N ALA A 946 30.25 -8.47 5.80
CA ALA A 946 29.17 -9.23 6.43
C ALA A 946 29.38 -9.31 7.96
N ASP A 947 30.61 -9.58 8.40
CA ASP A 947 30.97 -9.61 9.82
C ASP A 947 30.80 -8.21 10.43
N PHE A 948 31.26 -7.15 9.78
CA PHE A 948 31.10 -5.76 10.24
C PHE A 948 29.63 -5.40 10.48
N PHE A 949 28.77 -5.56 9.47
CA PHE A 949 27.36 -5.21 9.58
C PHE A 949 26.60 -6.11 10.56
N THR A 950 27.01 -7.37 10.71
CA THR A 950 26.46 -8.25 11.75
C THR A 950 26.77 -7.71 13.15
N HIS A 951 28.00 -7.25 13.41
CA HIS A 951 28.36 -6.65 14.70
C HIS A 951 27.65 -5.31 14.92
N LEU A 952 27.54 -4.46 13.89
CA LEU A 952 26.80 -3.21 13.97
C LEU A 952 25.33 -3.45 14.35
N GLU A 953 24.67 -4.39 13.66
CA GLU A 953 23.30 -4.79 13.97
C GLU A 953 23.18 -5.31 15.41
N MET A 954 24.15 -6.10 15.89
CA MET A 954 24.18 -6.59 17.28
C MET A 954 24.26 -5.46 18.31
N HIS A 955 25.08 -4.43 18.06
CA HIS A 955 25.20 -3.28 18.95
C HIS A 955 23.93 -2.40 18.93
N LEU A 956 23.38 -2.11 17.75
CA LEU A 956 22.15 -1.32 17.63
C LEU A 956 20.95 -1.99 18.28
N ARG A 957 20.87 -3.32 18.26
CA ARG A 957 19.82 -4.06 18.99
C ARG A 957 19.83 -3.78 20.50
N GLN A 958 21.00 -3.48 21.08
CA GLN A 958 21.15 -3.20 22.51
C GLN A 958 20.99 -1.71 22.81
N GLU A 959 21.66 -0.85 22.04
CA GLU A 959 21.72 0.60 22.26
C GLU A 959 20.49 1.35 21.74
N HIS A 960 19.83 0.81 20.72
CA HIS A 960 18.66 1.42 20.07
C HIS A 960 17.50 0.42 19.91
N PRO A 961 16.92 -0.08 21.02
CA PRO A 961 15.89 -1.10 20.97
C PRO A 961 14.60 -0.57 20.31
N PRO A 962 13.83 -1.44 19.62
CA PRO A 962 12.66 -1.00 18.86
C PRO A 962 11.62 -0.21 19.64
N LEU A 963 11.01 0.78 18.97
CA LEU A 963 10.13 1.76 19.59
C LEU A 963 8.87 1.14 20.22
N ALA A 964 8.24 0.17 19.55
CA ALA A 964 7.01 -0.46 20.03
C ALA A 964 7.24 -1.58 21.06
N GLY A 965 8.44 -1.64 21.66
CA GLY A 965 8.81 -2.60 22.70
C GLY A 965 9.03 -4.02 22.18
N ARG A 966 9.05 -4.24 20.87
CA ARG A 966 9.32 -5.55 20.28
C ARG A 966 10.82 -5.86 20.36
N ASP A 967 11.19 -7.10 20.65
CA ASP A 967 12.57 -7.56 20.43
C ASP A 967 12.82 -7.74 18.93
N HIS A 968 13.86 -7.09 18.41
CA HIS A 968 14.19 -7.04 16.97
C HIS A 968 14.47 -8.43 16.39
N MET A 969 15.30 -9.23 17.05
CA MET A 969 15.68 -10.55 16.55
C MET A 969 14.47 -11.48 16.51
N ALA A 970 13.62 -11.41 17.54
CA ALA A 970 12.38 -12.16 17.59
C ALA A 970 11.30 -11.64 16.63
N PHE A 971 11.37 -10.39 16.14
CA PHE A 971 10.55 -9.90 15.03
C PHE A 971 11.04 -10.47 13.70
N ARG A 972 12.33 -10.33 13.39
CA ARG A 972 12.93 -10.89 12.17
C ARG A 972 12.88 -12.42 12.11
N SER A 973 12.67 -13.06 13.27
CA SER A 973 12.47 -14.51 13.45
C SER A 973 11.01 -14.90 13.75
N ALA A 974 10.01 -14.08 13.37
CA ALA A 974 8.62 -14.26 13.81
C ALA A 974 8.04 -15.67 13.55
N TYR A 975 8.38 -16.26 12.40
CA TYR A 975 7.93 -17.59 12.01
C TYR A 975 9.09 -18.60 11.93
N ILE A 976 10.22 -18.17 11.39
CA ILE A 976 11.41 -19.00 11.17
C ILE A 976 12.63 -18.19 11.62
N PRO A 977 13.56 -18.78 12.40
CA PRO A 977 14.76 -18.08 12.84
C PRO A 977 15.53 -17.44 11.69
N VAL A 978 15.96 -16.19 11.89
CA VAL A 978 16.85 -15.49 10.96
C VAL A 978 18.08 -16.35 10.69
N LYS A 979 18.47 -16.40 9.42
CA LYS A 979 19.69 -17.08 8.99
C LYS A 979 20.34 -16.28 7.86
N ASP A 980 21.62 -15.97 8.03
CA ASP A 980 22.49 -15.38 7.00
C ASP A 980 21.91 -14.13 6.31
N CYS A 981 21.21 -13.28 7.05
CA CYS A 981 20.70 -11.99 6.59
C CYS A 981 20.83 -10.94 7.71
N VAL A 982 21.35 -9.76 7.37
CA VAL A 982 21.48 -8.61 8.27
C VAL A 982 20.39 -7.59 7.92
N ASP A 983 19.77 -7.00 8.94
CA ASP A 983 18.78 -5.93 8.79
C ASP A 983 19.45 -4.56 8.60
N GLY A 984 19.51 -4.11 7.36
CA GLY A 984 20.06 -2.81 7.01
C GLY A 984 19.18 -1.63 7.38
N ASP A 985 17.86 -1.83 7.51
CA ASP A 985 16.95 -0.78 8.00
C ASP A 985 17.31 -0.44 9.46
N LEU A 986 17.62 -1.45 10.30
CA LEU A 986 18.15 -1.20 11.65
C LEU A 986 19.53 -0.54 11.59
N CYS A 987 20.45 -1.05 10.77
CA CYS A 987 21.80 -0.49 10.66
C CYS A 987 21.78 0.99 10.26
N SER A 988 20.85 1.40 9.40
CA SER A 988 20.68 2.80 8.97
C SER A 988 20.23 3.76 10.07
N GLN A 989 19.82 3.27 11.23
CA GLN A 989 19.53 4.10 12.40
C GLN A 989 20.79 4.56 13.13
N TYR A 990 21.95 3.97 12.83
CA TYR A 990 23.23 4.51 13.27
C TYR A 990 23.51 5.82 12.52
N PRO A 991 23.65 6.96 13.21
CA PRO A 991 23.92 8.24 12.54
C PRO A 991 25.26 8.17 11.79
N SER A 992 25.27 8.56 10.51
CA SER A 992 26.50 8.83 9.76
C SER A 992 27.16 10.12 10.21
#